data_AF-A0A1W1ZQM1-F1
#
_entry.id   AF-A0A1W1ZQM1-F1
#
_cell.length_a   1.000
_cell.length_b   1.000
_cell.length_c   1.000
_cell.angle_alpha   90.00
_cell.angle_beta   90.00
_cell.angle_gamma   90.00
#
_symmetry.space_group_name_H-M   'P 1'
#
loop_
_entity.id
_entity.type
_entity.pdbx_description
1 polymer ?
#
loop_
_entity_poly.entity_id
_entity_poly.type
_entity_poly.pdbx_seq_one_letter_code
_entity_poly.pdbx_strand_id
1 'polypeptide(L)'
;MKRALHLTLPATGIVFLLVFTCTVLYGQLKQPSATKLVEPAIVPADTVPAIINHTIENGLVSFSSVLRPLRQIAGAPEPFYTYFWEFGDGQFSFEKEPQHIYPDIKSYDVRLFATNSYDDGKRPPTRPKPIRPGGSRPVLAAGKKTENLNFFKSGGAVELKTNCMPKPGDDMMLVFGYRNKPENGLASLAGTVAILYNDREFNKDNFELEETRAYHAEKKTTLDKYGSLAALKVGNSNPYYAALRGPAVAEPDVIFDPEGTALIKEKMAAYRKAESWRFEDLKSGEEKFLFMQFKTTPEMIKDTNAVVKLTGMFIPDNPLALTEFFTIELQIVASHDPNKMMLRNSRMNFRFTGKNKRLSYKVRFQNTGKGPAKKIDVGVAIAEVLNKGSVEIIDSKPKVGLCNAAYAGQSCLDTISRADSLHFIFKNIYLPGLQQKGVNDADSTMGFIEYKIGFKEKPKKLPFKSGAAIVFDKNEPIYTNRATGRYKMGLSPGIIAGYGFPFKNGNTPFSGQKNISFGVSLAPFAPHRYYWQVELYGSSYAEKEYLVGRKEGNDRLIPVVIDGKQREGRLKYADSTVRTKVITINIVPAQIRYNFNKYFGAGIGTLVSFSIDEQSTPGKTALYELPTAVGTLEQASIQQSFSKISRQFNNFQSTLFADVQLGKVHVGPAIGFRYLYTFQGSNNRLVTYLTWKF
;
A
#
# COMPACT_ATOMS: atom_id res chain seq x y z
N MET A 1 42.04 36.05 31.31
CA MET A 1 42.49 37.25 30.57
C MET A 1 41.27 37.99 30.07
N LYS A 2 41.06 39.21 30.58
CA LYS A 2 39.92 40.09 30.27
C LYS A 2 40.17 40.82 28.96
N ARG A 3 39.14 40.98 28.11
CA ARG A 3 38.78 42.28 27.50
C ARG A 3 37.37 42.21 26.92
N ALA A 4 36.57 43.17 27.36
CA ALA A 4 35.19 43.44 26.97
C ALA A 4 35.14 44.29 25.68
N LEU A 5 33.99 44.31 25.00
CA LEU A 5 33.48 45.54 24.39
C LEU A 5 31.96 45.48 24.17
N HIS A 6 31.38 46.68 24.23
CA HIS A 6 30.00 47.04 24.53
C HIS A 6 28.98 46.93 23.38
N LEU A 7 27.72 46.85 23.82
CA LEU A 7 26.46 47.07 23.12
C LEU A 7 26.23 48.58 22.85
N THR A 8 25.68 48.98 21.69
CA THR A 8 24.43 49.78 21.50
C THR A 8 24.15 50.17 20.03
N LEU A 9 22.85 50.23 19.71
CA LEU A 9 22.13 50.67 18.47
C LEU A 9 22.37 52.16 18.09
N PRO A 10 22.09 52.59 16.82
CA PRO A 10 20.74 53.08 16.46
C PRO A 10 20.28 52.83 15.00
N ALA A 11 18.98 53.08 14.78
CA ALA A 11 18.25 53.03 13.52
C ALA A 11 18.38 54.33 12.68
N THR A 12 18.19 54.23 11.36
CA THR A 12 17.43 55.17 10.49
C THR A 12 17.54 54.73 9.02
N GLY A 13 16.44 54.82 8.27
CA GLY A 13 16.35 54.50 6.84
C GLY A 13 16.24 55.74 5.96
N ILE A 14 16.63 55.63 4.69
CA ILE A 14 16.42 56.64 3.63
C ILE A 14 16.06 55.94 2.32
N VAL A 15 15.03 56.47 1.66
CA VAL A 15 14.42 56.10 0.37
C VAL A 15 15.15 56.82 -0.78
N PHE A 16 15.36 56.15 -1.92
CA PHE A 16 15.88 56.77 -3.15
C PHE A 16 14.77 56.86 -4.20
N LEU A 17 14.46 58.09 -4.63
CA LEU A 17 13.57 58.43 -5.75
C LEU A 17 14.44 59.00 -6.88
N LEU A 18 14.38 58.42 -8.08
CA LEU A 18 15.15 58.87 -9.24
C LEU A 18 14.19 59.34 -10.33
N VAL A 19 14.25 60.65 -10.60
CA VAL A 19 13.57 61.35 -11.68
C VAL A 19 14.45 61.29 -12.93
N PHE A 20 13.88 60.95 -14.09
CA PHE A 20 14.51 61.20 -15.38
C PHE A 20 13.51 61.87 -16.34
N THR A 21 14.00 62.92 -16.97
CA THR A 21 13.33 63.85 -17.86
C THR A 21 13.09 63.27 -19.25
N CYS A 22 11.93 63.62 -19.83
CA CYS A 22 11.47 63.20 -21.14
C CYS A 22 12.05 64.12 -22.24
N THR A 23 12.73 63.54 -23.24
CA THR A 23 13.04 64.22 -24.51
C THR A 23 12.24 63.55 -25.62
N VAL A 24 11.47 64.34 -26.35
CA VAL A 24 10.56 63.93 -27.42
C VAL A 24 11.35 63.75 -28.72
N LEU A 25 11.26 62.57 -29.33
CA LEU A 25 11.66 62.33 -30.72
C LEU A 25 10.47 61.72 -31.47
N TYR A 26 9.98 62.48 -32.45
CA TYR A 26 8.92 62.11 -33.37
C TYR A 26 9.45 61.03 -34.35
N GLY A 27 8.84 59.85 -34.33
CA GLY A 27 9.10 58.77 -35.27
C GLY A 27 7.77 58.15 -35.74
N GLN A 28 7.59 58.10 -37.06
CA GLN A 28 6.33 57.86 -37.76
C GLN A 28 5.59 56.57 -37.36
N LEU A 29 4.27 56.71 -37.17
CA LEU A 29 3.29 55.66 -36.95
C LEU A 29 3.20 54.72 -38.17
N LYS A 30 3.71 53.49 -38.03
CA LYS A 30 3.22 52.34 -38.78
C LYS A 30 2.03 51.74 -38.03
N GLN A 31 0.87 51.72 -38.67
CA GLN A 31 -0.34 51.05 -38.17
C GLN A 31 -0.02 49.59 -37.79
N PRO A 32 -0.38 49.13 -36.58
CA PRO A 32 -0.24 47.74 -36.23
C PRO A 32 -1.25 46.91 -37.02
N SER A 33 -0.73 45.95 -37.79
CA SER A 33 -1.49 44.85 -38.38
C SER A 33 -2.36 44.22 -37.30
N ALA A 34 -3.66 44.11 -37.57
CA ALA A 34 -4.65 43.55 -36.68
C ALA A 34 -4.16 42.21 -36.11
N THR A 35 -3.78 42.21 -34.84
CA THR A 35 -3.55 41.01 -34.06
C THR A 35 -4.88 40.29 -34.03
N LYS A 36 -4.98 39.20 -34.80
CA LYS A 36 -6.14 38.31 -34.74
C LYS A 36 -6.29 37.90 -33.27
N LEU A 37 -7.31 38.42 -32.60
CA LEU A 37 -7.70 37.99 -31.27
C LEU A 37 -7.95 36.48 -31.40
N VAL A 38 -6.99 35.69 -30.93
CA VAL A 38 -7.23 34.28 -30.68
C VAL A 38 -8.27 34.29 -29.57
N GLU A 39 -9.52 33.98 -29.93
CA GLU A 39 -10.56 33.72 -28.95
C GLU A 39 -9.96 32.83 -27.87
N PRO A 40 -10.09 33.17 -26.57
CA PRO A 40 -9.64 32.27 -25.53
C PRO A 40 -10.32 30.94 -25.79
N ALA A 41 -9.54 29.89 -26.05
CA ALA A 41 -10.05 28.54 -26.19
C ALA A 41 -10.88 28.29 -24.93
N ILE A 42 -12.21 28.28 -25.08
CA ILE A 42 -13.15 28.01 -24.01
C ILE A 42 -12.79 26.59 -23.57
N VAL A 43 -12.03 26.45 -22.49
CA VAL A 43 -11.79 25.15 -21.87
C VAL A 43 -13.18 24.72 -21.40
N PRO A 44 -13.82 23.71 -22.03
CA PRO A 44 -15.14 23.29 -21.61
C PRO A 44 -15.01 22.89 -20.15
N ALA A 45 -15.89 23.39 -19.29
CA ALA A 45 -15.91 22.97 -17.89
C ALA A 45 -15.92 21.43 -17.88
N ASP A 46 -14.96 20.79 -17.21
CA ASP A 46 -14.75 19.33 -17.24
C ASP A 46 -15.96 18.51 -16.71
N THR A 47 -17.04 19.17 -16.33
CA THR A 47 -18.24 18.63 -15.70
C THR A 47 -19.54 18.97 -16.46
N VAL A 48 -19.52 19.04 -17.79
CA VAL A 48 -20.77 19.13 -18.59
C VAL A 48 -21.50 17.78 -18.54
N PRO A 49 -22.78 17.73 -18.11
CA PRO A 49 -23.56 16.50 -18.09
C PRO A 49 -23.84 15.99 -19.51
N ALA A 50 -24.06 14.68 -19.65
CA ALA A 50 -24.45 14.08 -20.92
C ALA A 50 -25.80 14.63 -21.40
N ILE A 51 -25.89 15.03 -22.67
CA ILE A 51 -27.16 15.39 -23.30
C ILE A 51 -27.76 14.13 -23.89
N ILE A 52 -28.86 13.65 -23.33
CA ILE A 52 -29.59 12.49 -23.85
C ILE A 52 -30.54 12.97 -24.95
N ASN A 53 -30.48 12.34 -26.12
CA ASN A 53 -31.40 12.51 -27.24
C ASN A 53 -32.21 11.23 -27.43
N HIS A 54 -33.44 11.35 -27.94
CA HIS A 54 -34.27 10.20 -28.26
C HIS A 54 -35.15 10.48 -29.46
N THR A 55 -35.46 9.43 -30.23
CA THR A 55 -36.49 9.41 -31.26
C THR A 55 -37.47 8.29 -30.96
N ILE A 56 -38.74 8.51 -31.31
CA ILE A 56 -39.81 7.54 -31.08
C ILE A 56 -40.40 7.18 -32.43
N GLU A 57 -40.24 5.93 -32.83
CA GLU A 57 -40.79 5.40 -34.08
C GLU A 57 -41.58 4.14 -33.76
N ASN A 58 -42.88 4.14 -34.07
CA ASN A 58 -43.77 3.00 -33.81
C ASN A 58 -43.70 2.47 -32.37
N GLY A 59 -43.48 3.33 -31.36
CA GLY A 59 -43.36 2.95 -29.94
C GLY A 59 -42.01 2.36 -29.51
N LEU A 60 -41.05 2.23 -30.44
CA LEU A 60 -39.66 1.95 -30.13
C LEU A 60 -38.93 3.27 -29.87
N VAL A 61 -38.33 3.40 -28.68
CA VAL A 61 -37.52 4.57 -28.32
C VAL A 61 -36.06 4.27 -28.63
N SER A 62 -35.48 5.01 -29.56
CA SER A 62 -34.05 4.92 -29.87
C SER A 62 -33.31 6.04 -29.14
N PHE A 63 -32.27 5.68 -28.39
CA PHE A 63 -31.49 6.62 -27.59
C PHE A 63 -30.16 6.96 -28.27
N SER A 64 -29.76 8.22 -28.16
CA SER A 64 -28.41 8.67 -28.48
C SER A 64 -27.94 9.68 -27.43
N SER A 65 -26.64 9.94 -27.39
CA SER A 65 -26.08 10.90 -26.43
C SER A 65 -25.05 11.79 -27.07
N VAL A 66 -25.04 13.05 -26.64
CA VAL A 66 -23.97 14.01 -26.94
C VAL A 66 -23.17 14.22 -25.66
N LEU A 67 -21.91 13.82 -25.71
CA LEU A 67 -20.93 13.96 -24.63
C LEU A 67 -19.93 15.05 -24.98
N ARG A 68 -19.20 15.56 -23.98
CA ARG A 68 -18.09 16.47 -24.25
C ARG A 68 -17.05 15.78 -25.14
N PRO A 69 -16.31 16.54 -25.97
CA PRO A 69 -15.20 15.97 -26.71
C PRO A 69 -14.15 15.41 -25.72
N LEU A 70 -13.62 14.24 -26.08
CA LEU A 70 -12.54 13.61 -25.34
C LEU A 70 -11.23 14.33 -25.67
N ARG A 71 -10.42 14.57 -24.64
CA ARG A 71 -9.10 15.17 -24.72
C ARG A 71 -8.07 14.06 -24.70
N GLN A 72 -7.38 13.90 -25.83
CA GLN A 72 -6.34 12.90 -25.98
C GLN A 72 -5.18 13.19 -25.03
N ILE A 73 -4.80 12.19 -24.23
CA ILE A 73 -3.54 12.22 -23.49
C ILE A 73 -2.41 11.92 -24.49
N ALA A 74 -1.40 12.79 -24.56
CA ALA A 74 -0.26 12.59 -25.46
C ALA A 74 0.42 11.23 -25.22
N GLY A 75 0.51 10.41 -26.27
CA GLY A 75 1.10 9.07 -26.22
C GLY A 75 0.19 7.96 -25.66
N ALA A 76 -1.05 8.26 -25.28
CA ALA A 76 -2.06 7.26 -24.94
C ALA A 76 -2.86 6.83 -26.20
N PRO A 77 -3.55 5.68 -26.17
CA PRO A 77 -4.50 5.30 -27.22
C PRO A 77 -5.63 6.32 -27.41
N GLU A 78 -6.35 6.21 -28.53
CA GLU A 78 -7.54 7.04 -28.81
C GLU A 78 -8.54 6.92 -27.64
N PRO A 79 -8.94 8.04 -27.01
CA PRO A 79 -9.88 8.00 -25.92
C PRO A 79 -11.25 7.60 -26.41
N PHE A 80 -12.00 6.91 -25.56
CA PHE A 80 -13.37 6.51 -25.86
C PHE A 80 -14.25 6.53 -24.60
N TYR A 81 -15.56 6.45 -24.82
CA TYR A 81 -16.55 6.29 -23.76
C TYR A 81 -17.11 4.87 -23.74
N THR A 82 -17.37 4.35 -22.53
CA THR A 82 -18.34 3.26 -22.32
C THR A 82 -19.63 3.82 -21.76
N TYR A 83 -20.74 3.13 -22.04
CA TYR A 83 -22.09 3.62 -21.77
C TYR A 83 -22.82 2.67 -20.82
N PHE A 84 -23.61 3.25 -19.94
CA PHE A 84 -24.57 2.53 -19.12
C PHE A 84 -25.86 3.35 -19.04
N TRP A 85 -26.90 2.84 -19.69
CA TRP A 85 -28.23 3.42 -19.76
C TRP A 85 -29.14 2.76 -18.74
N GLU A 86 -29.87 3.57 -18.00
CA GLU A 86 -30.97 3.13 -17.13
C GLU A 86 -32.25 3.80 -17.64
N PHE A 87 -33.23 2.99 -18.05
CA PHE A 87 -34.40 3.50 -18.78
C PHE A 87 -35.50 4.04 -17.86
N GLY A 88 -35.37 3.87 -16.55
CA GLY A 88 -36.34 4.36 -15.56
C GLY A 88 -37.51 3.42 -15.29
N ASP A 89 -37.47 2.19 -15.79
CA ASP A 89 -38.52 1.17 -15.67
C ASP A 89 -38.01 -0.18 -15.13
N GLY A 90 -36.80 -0.20 -14.57
CA GLY A 90 -36.13 -1.42 -14.11
C GLY A 90 -35.20 -2.04 -15.16
N GLN A 91 -35.23 -1.57 -16.41
CA GLN A 91 -34.40 -2.08 -17.51
C GLN A 91 -33.17 -1.17 -17.74
N PHE A 92 -32.10 -1.74 -18.29
CA PHE A 92 -30.85 -1.03 -18.56
C PHE A 92 -30.16 -1.55 -19.82
N SER A 93 -29.11 -0.85 -20.29
CA SER A 93 -28.27 -1.31 -21.40
C SER A 93 -26.84 -0.80 -21.30
N PHE A 94 -25.88 -1.56 -21.83
CA PHE A 94 -24.48 -1.15 -21.97
C PHE A 94 -24.13 -0.67 -23.40
N GLU A 95 -25.12 -0.65 -24.30
CA GLU A 95 -24.93 -0.22 -25.69
C GLU A 95 -24.74 1.29 -25.79
N LYS A 96 -24.04 1.73 -26.84
CA LYS A 96 -23.85 3.16 -27.12
C LYS A 96 -25.16 3.86 -27.49
N GLU A 97 -25.95 3.23 -28.37
CA GLU A 97 -27.21 3.74 -28.92
C GLU A 97 -28.30 2.66 -28.77
N PRO A 98 -28.81 2.44 -27.54
CA PRO A 98 -29.77 1.37 -27.31
C PRO A 98 -31.15 1.73 -27.85
N GLN A 99 -31.92 0.68 -28.13
CA GLN A 99 -33.35 0.78 -28.39
C GLN A 99 -34.12 0.14 -27.24
N HIS A 100 -35.19 0.78 -26.78
CA HIS A 100 -36.02 0.28 -25.69
C HIS A 100 -37.50 0.49 -25.96
N ILE A 101 -38.32 -0.43 -25.45
CA ILE A 101 -39.78 -0.37 -25.55
C ILE A 101 -40.34 -0.31 -24.15
N TYR A 102 -41.15 0.71 -23.90
CA TYR A 102 -41.77 0.90 -22.61
C TYR A 102 -43.12 0.19 -22.52
N PRO A 103 -43.42 -0.47 -21.39
CA PRO A 103 -44.68 -1.19 -21.24
C PRO A 103 -45.87 -0.24 -21.07
N ASP A 104 -45.69 0.88 -20.36
CA ASP A 104 -46.76 1.80 -19.99
C ASP A 104 -46.55 3.20 -20.57
N ILE A 105 -47.66 3.92 -20.75
CA ILE A 105 -47.63 5.33 -21.18
C ILE A 105 -47.52 6.21 -19.94
N LYS A 106 -46.29 6.38 -19.43
CA LYS A 106 -45.98 7.26 -18.30
C LYS A 106 -44.63 7.96 -18.51
N SER A 107 -44.30 8.89 -17.61
CA SER A 107 -42.99 9.53 -17.64
C SER A 107 -41.95 8.61 -17.00
N TYR A 108 -40.82 8.41 -17.67
CA TYR A 108 -39.69 7.61 -17.20
C TYR A 108 -38.43 8.47 -17.13
N ASP A 109 -37.68 8.38 -16.02
CA ASP A 109 -36.45 9.14 -15.82
C ASP A 109 -35.24 8.36 -16.31
N VAL A 110 -34.84 8.64 -17.55
CA VAL A 110 -33.70 7.98 -18.20
C VAL A 110 -32.39 8.61 -17.73
N ARG A 111 -31.41 7.77 -17.38
CA ARG A 111 -30.07 8.20 -16.96
C ARG A 111 -29.01 7.55 -17.85
N LEU A 112 -27.93 8.30 -18.10
CA LEU A 112 -26.73 7.79 -18.77
C LEU A 112 -25.50 8.01 -17.88
N PHE A 113 -24.79 6.93 -17.62
CA PHE A 113 -23.49 6.92 -16.96
C PHE A 113 -22.41 6.61 -17.98
N ALA A 114 -21.74 7.65 -18.49
CA ALA A 114 -20.66 7.50 -19.46
C ALA A 114 -19.30 7.47 -18.75
N THR A 115 -18.47 6.46 -19.00
CA THR A 115 -17.11 6.37 -18.42
C THR A 115 -16.07 6.65 -19.49
N ASN A 116 -15.23 7.67 -19.30
CA ASN A 116 -14.13 8.02 -20.20
C ASN A 116 -12.87 7.19 -19.88
N SER A 117 -12.23 6.67 -20.94
CA SER A 117 -10.92 6.02 -20.91
C SER A 117 -9.90 6.82 -21.73
N TYR A 118 -8.65 6.87 -21.27
CA TYR A 118 -7.52 7.62 -21.88
C TYR A 118 -7.73 9.13 -22.07
N ASP A 119 -8.63 9.73 -21.30
CA ASP A 119 -8.90 11.16 -21.29
C ASP A 119 -8.53 11.76 -19.92
N ASP A 120 -8.01 12.98 -19.94
CA ASP A 120 -7.51 13.70 -18.75
C ASP A 120 -8.58 14.51 -18.01
N GLY A 121 -9.81 14.56 -18.52
CA GLY A 121 -10.90 15.30 -17.93
C GLY A 121 -11.75 14.48 -16.97
N LYS A 122 -12.56 15.18 -16.18
CA LYS A 122 -13.53 14.53 -15.30
C LYS A 122 -14.62 13.84 -16.11
N ARG A 123 -15.21 12.84 -15.48
CA ARG A 123 -16.33 12.11 -16.05
C ARG A 123 -17.56 13.03 -16.15
N PRO A 124 -18.36 12.95 -17.23
CA PRO A 124 -19.63 13.66 -17.31
C PRO A 124 -20.54 13.29 -16.12
N PRO A 125 -21.07 14.26 -15.35
CA PRO A 125 -22.07 13.96 -14.33
C PRO A 125 -23.35 13.44 -14.99
N THR A 126 -24.03 12.51 -14.32
CA THR A 126 -25.33 12.01 -14.77
C THR A 126 -26.45 12.95 -14.36
N ARG A 127 -27.50 13.09 -15.19
CA ARG A 127 -28.74 13.77 -14.85
C ARG A 127 -29.93 13.00 -15.42
N PRO A 128 -31.01 12.79 -14.65
CA PRO A 128 -32.22 12.17 -15.17
C PRO A 128 -32.85 13.05 -16.25
N LYS A 129 -33.25 12.42 -17.36
CA LYS A 129 -34.07 13.03 -18.41
C LYS A 129 -35.45 12.36 -18.41
N PRO A 130 -36.53 13.08 -18.07
CA PRO A 130 -37.87 12.54 -18.17
C PRO A 130 -38.26 12.34 -19.64
N ILE A 131 -38.80 11.17 -19.96
CA ILE A 131 -39.26 10.81 -21.31
C ILE A 131 -40.66 10.21 -21.20
N ARG A 132 -41.55 10.60 -22.10
CA ARG A 132 -42.90 10.02 -22.23
C ARG A 132 -42.99 9.29 -23.57
N PRO A 133 -42.91 7.95 -23.57
CA PRO A 133 -43.10 7.16 -24.78
C PRO A 133 -44.55 7.35 -25.25
N GLY A 134 -44.73 7.65 -26.54
CA GLY A 134 -46.05 7.88 -27.13
C GLY A 134 -46.96 6.64 -27.04
N GLY A 135 -48.27 6.83 -27.26
CA GLY A 135 -49.28 5.77 -27.05
C GLY A 135 -49.32 4.63 -28.07
N SER A 136 -48.41 4.61 -29.05
CA SER A 136 -48.37 3.58 -30.09
C SER A 136 -47.63 2.35 -29.57
N ARG A 137 -48.31 1.24 -29.26
CA ARG A 137 -47.67 -0.05 -28.99
C ARG A 137 -47.43 -0.78 -30.32
N PRO A 138 -46.19 -1.08 -30.72
CA PRO A 138 -45.95 -1.89 -31.91
C PRO A 138 -46.41 -3.33 -31.65
N VAL A 139 -47.43 -3.77 -32.39
CA VAL A 139 -48.00 -5.13 -32.34
C VAL A 139 -46.96 -6.22 -32.64
N LEU A 140 -45.86 -5.85 -33.31
CA LEU A 140 -44.78 -6.75 -33.74
C LEU A 140 -43.58 -6.86 -32.77
N ALA A 141 -43.59 -6.17 -31.62
CA ALA A 141 -42.43 -6.11 -30.74
C ALA A 141 -42.55 -6.92 -29.42
N ALA A 142 -43.62 -7.70 -29.27
CA ALA A 142 -43.83 -8.57 -28.09
C ALA A 142 -42.74 -9.66 -27.91
N GLY A 143 -41.84 -9.84 -28.88
CA GLY A 143 -40.73 -10.80 -28.84
C GLY A 143 -39.33 -10.21 -28.60
N LYS A 144 -39.14 -8.89 -28.67
CA LYS A 144 -37.82 -8.27 -28.40
C LYS A 144 -37.76 -7.87 -26.93
N LYS A 145 -37.40 -8.82 -26.05
CA LYS A 145 -36.95 -8.46 -24.69
C LYS A 145 -35.72 -7.57 -24.83
N THR A 146 -35.73 -6.38 -24.24
CA THR A 146 -34.54 -5.55 -24.05
C THR A 146 -33.45 -6.43 -23.41
N GLU A 147 -32.25 -6.45 -24.01
CA GLU A 147 -31.23 -7.48 -23.85
C GLU A 147 -30.61 -7.58 -22.42
N ASN A 148 -31.37 -8.06 -21.44
CA ASN A 148 -30.82 -8.49 -20.14
C ASN A 148 -30.38 -9.96 -20.14
N LEU A 149 -30.47 -10.64 -21.30
CA LEU A 149 -30.40 -12.10 -21.48
C LEU A 149 -29.14 -12.79 -20.91
N ASN A 150 -28.11 -12.04 -20.51
CA ASN A 150 -26.83 -12.56 -20.01
C ASN A 150 -26.35 -11.87 -18.71
N PHE A 151 -27.24 -11.36 -17.86
CA PHE A 151 -26.81 -10.79 -16.57
C PHE A 151 -26.37 -11.86 -15.57
N PHE A 152 -27.15 -12.94 -15.41
CA PHE A 152 -26.88 -14.01 -14.44
C PHE A 152 -25.94 -15.09 -14.99
N LYS A 153 -24.67 -14.75 -15.26
CA LYS A 153 -23.68 -15.67 -15.83
C LYS A 153 -23.29 -16.80 -14.86
N SER A 154 -23.40 -16.55 -13.56
CA SER A 154 -23.05 -17.52 -12.51
C SER A 154 -24.10 -18.61 -12.28
N GLY A 155 -25.32 -18.43 -12.80
CA GLY A 155 -26.45 -19.32 -12.56
C GLY A 155 -27.17 -19.10 -11.22
N GLY A 156 -26.67 -18.24 -10.35
CA GLY A 156 -27.28 -17.93 -9.04
C GLY A 156 -28.59 -17.13 -9.12
N ALA A 157 -29.23 -16.96 -7.97
CA ALA A 157 -30.41 -16.11 -7.76
C ALA A 157 -30.06 -14.64 -7.54
N VAL A 158 -28.78 -14.31 -7.32
CA VAL A 158 -28.24 -12.95 -7.18
C VAL A 158 -26.97 -12.81 -7.99
N GLU A 159 -26.82 -11.69 -8.68
CA GLU A 159 -25.59 -11.33 -9.39
C GLU A 159 -25.39 -9.82 -9.36
N LEU A 160 -24.13 -9.39 -9.36
CA LEU A 160 -23.76 -7.98 -9.30
C LEU A 160 -22.93 -7.60 -10.51
N LYS A 161 -23.21 -6.44 -11.11
CA LYS A 161 -22.41 -5.89 -12.21
C LYS A 161 -22.21 -4.38 -12.03
N THR A 162 -21.00 -3.89 -12.27
CA THR A 162 -20.71 -2.46 -12.26
C THR A 162 -20.53 -1.89 -13.66
N ASN A 163 -20.76 -0.59 -13.82
CA ASN A 163 -20.45 0.11 -15.08
C ASN A 163 -18.96 0.41 -15.27
N CYS A 164 -18.22 0.59 -14.17
CA CYS A 164 -16.79 0.87 -14.17
C CYS A 164 -16.10 0.30 -12.92
N MET A 165 -14.76 0.29 -12.94
CA MET A 165 -13.94 0.03 -11.75
C MET A 165 -13.95 1.24 -10.81
N PRO A 166 -13.81 1.07 -9.48
CA PRO A 166 -13.79 2.19 -8.55
C PRO A 166 -12.50 3.02 -8.73
N LYS A 167 -12.66 4.33 -8.91
CA LYS A 167 -11.57 5.30 -9.02
C LYS A 167 -11.78 6.41 -7.98
N PRO A 168 -10.80 6.72 -7.12
CA PRO A 168 -11.02 7.62 -5.99
C PRO A 168 -11.62 8.98 -6.37
N GLY A 169 -12.75 9.33 -5.75
CA GLY A 169 -13.46 10.59 -5.98
C GLY A 169 -14.46 10.59 -7.14
N ASP A 170 -14.56 9.49 -7.90
CA ASP A 170 -15.57 9.30 -8.95
C ASP A 170 -16.76 8.46 -8.42
N ASP A 171 -17.93 8.60 -9.03
CA ASP A 171 -19.09 7.74 -8.72
C ASP A 171 -19.05 6.45 -9.54
N MET A 172 -19.78 5.44 -9.12
CA MET A 172 -19.86 4.13 -9.76
C MET A 172 -21.29 3.63 -9.66
N MET A 173 -21.79 3.03 -10.73
CA MET A 173 -23.08 2.36 -10.72
C MET A 173 -22.90 0.87 -10.49
N LEU A 174 -23.65 0.34 -9.53
CA LEU A 174 -23.82 -1.08 -9.29
C LEU A 174 -25.24 -1.48 -9.66
N VAL A 175 -25.37 -2.42 -10.59
CA VAL A 175 -26.62 -3.13 -10.87
C VAL A 175 -26.65 -4.37 -9.99
N PHE A 176 -27.66 -4.44 -9.14
CA PHE A 176 -27.95 -5.59 -8.28
C PHE A 176 -29.10 -6.36 -8.91
N GLY A 177 -28.81 -7.49 -9.54
CA GLY A 177 -29.85 -8.36 -10.08
C GLY A 177 -30.25 -9.44 -9.09
N TYR A 178 -31.55 -9.71 -9.00
CA TYR A 178 -32.09 -10.85 -8.28
C TYR A 178 -33.22 -11.52 -9.07
N ARG A 179 -33.37 -12.84 -8.91
CA ARG A 179 -34.35 -13.63 -9.67
C ARG A 179 -34.90 -14.81 -8.89
N ASN A 180 -36.13 -15.21 -9.21
CA ASN A 180 -36.68 -16.48 -8.74
C ASN A 180 -36.37 -17.56 -9.77
N LYS A 181 -35.45 -18.46 -9.40
CA LYS A 181 -35.00 -19.56 -10.24
C LYS A 181 -36.15 -20.54 -10.50
N PRO A 182 -36.43 -20.94 -11.76
CA PRO A 182 -37.43 -21.96 -12.06
C PRO A 182 -37.21 -23.27 -11.28
N GLU A 183 -35.96 -23.60 -10.99
CA GLU A 183 -35.55 -24.78 -10.21
C GLU A 183 -36.06 -24.76 -8.76
N ASN A 184 -36.44 -23.59 -8.23
CA ASN A 184 -37.04 -23.49 -6.90
C ASN A 184 -38.45 -24.11 -6.85
N GLY A 185 -39.11 -24.28 -8.00
CA GLY A 185 -40.48 -24.81 -8.07
C GLY A 185 -41.57 -23.90 -7.50
N LEU A 186 -41.22 -22.63 -7.19
CA LEU A 186 -42.12 -21.66 -6.58
C LEU A 186 -42.69 -20.69 -7.63
N ALA A 187 -44.02 -20.62 -7.73
CA ALA A 187 -44.70 -19.74 -8.68
C ALA A 187 -44.44 -18.25 -8.41
N SER A 188 -44.37 -17.87 -7.13
CA SER A 188 -44.06 -16.52 -6.67
C SER A 188 -43.26 -16.58 -5.37
N LEU A 189 -42.37 -15.63 -5.15
CA LEU A 189 -41.45 -15.58 -4.04
C LEU A 189 -41.38 -14.18 -3.43
N ALA A 190 -41.37 -14.11 -2.10
CA ALA A 190 -41.05 -12.92 -1.33
C ALA A 190 -39.73 -13.13 -0.57
N GLY A 191 -39.08 -12.04 -0.22
CA GLY A 191 -37.80 -12.10 0.48
C GLY A 191 -37.15 -10.75 0.68
N THR A 192 -35.88 -10.80 1.07
CA THR A 192 -35.03 -9.63 1.29
C THR A 192 -33.77 -9.75 0.45
N VAL A 193 -33.43 -8.68 -0.27
CA VAL A 193 -32.12 -8.50 -0.89
C VAL A 193 -31.29 -7.52 -0.08
N ALA A 194 -29.98 -7.73 -0.02
CA ALA A 194 -29.09 -6.85 0.74
C ALA A 194 -27.71 -6.72 0.12
N ILE A 195 -27.12 -5.53 0.24
CA ILE A 195 -25.76 -5.23 -0.20
C ILE A 195 -24.86 -4.99 1.01
N LEU A 196 -23.73 -5.68 1.05
CA LEU A 196 -22.67 -5.52 2.04
C LEU A 196 -21.48 -4.81 1.39
N TYR A 197 -21.02 -3.72 2.03
CA TYR A 197 -19.94 -2.90 1.50
C TYR A 197 -19.07 -2.30 2.63
N ASN A 198 -17.90 -1.77 2.26
CA ASN A 198 -16.83 -1.36 3.17
C ASN A 198 -16.29 -2.51 4.02
N ASP A 199 -15.49 -3.37 3.40
CA ASP A 199 -14.79 -4.49 4.04
C ASP A 199 -13.94 -4.00 5.23
N ARG A 200 -14.01 -4.73 6.35
CA ARG A 200 -13.26 -4.44 7.58
C ARG A 200 -11.76 -4.69 7.45
N GLU A 201 -11.31 -5.37 6.39
CA GLU A 201 -9.89 -5.44 6.01
C GLU A 201 -9.28 -4.03 5.83
N PHE A 202 -10.10 -3.05 5.45
CA PHE A 202 -9.69 -1.66 5.35
C PHE A 202 -10.04 -0.88 6.61
N ASN A 203 -9.12 0.00 7.02
CA ASN A 203 -9.28 0.84 8.20
C ASN A 203 -10.29 1.98 8.00
N LYS A 204 -10.74 2.21 6.77
CA LYS A 204 -11.60 3.33 6.37
C LYS A 204 -12.65 2.88 5.36
N ASP A 205 -13.72 3.67 5.26
CA ASP A 205 -14.78 3.46 4.28
C ASP A 205 -14.29 3.81 2.88
N ASN A 206 -14.48 2.88 1.94
CA ASN A 206 -14.11 3.06 0.54
C ASN A 206 -15.31 3.57 -0.29
N PHE A 207 -16.51 3.24 0.13
CA PHE A 207 -17.74 3.52 -0.58
C PHE A 207 -18.77 4.22 0.31
N GLU A 208 -19.51 5.12 -0.30
CA GLU A 208 -20.71 5.74 0.24
C GLU A 208 -21.86 5.46 -0.73
N LEU A 209 -22.96 4.86 -0.26
CA LEU A 209 -24.14 4.66 -1.10
C LEU A 209 -24.96 5.95 -1.11
N GLU A 210 -24.97 6.64 -2.25
CA GLU A 210 -25.60 7.96 -2.39
C GLU A 210 -27.09 7.83 -2.72
N GLU A 211 -27.43 6.94 -3.66
CA GLU A 211 -28.80 6.72 -4.11
C GLU A 211 -29.03 5.23 -4.40
N THR A 212 -30.22 4.73 -4.10
CA THR A 212 -30.70 3.44 -4.60
C THR A 212 -32.04 3.63 -5.28
N ARG A 213 -32.16 3.12 -6.51
CA ARG A 213 -33.36 3.21 -7.34
C ARG A 213 -33.96 1.83 -7.50
N ALA A 214 -35.24 1.74 -7.14
CA ALA A 214 -36.05 0.54 -7.09
C ALA A 214 -37.28 0.76 -7.98
N TYR A 215 -37.65 -0.25 -8.77
CA TYR A 215 -38.67 -0.12 -9.83
C TYR A 215 -39.82 -1.14 -9.71
N HIS A 216 -39.73 -2.08 -8.77
CA HIS A 216 -40.66 -3.19 -8.60
C HIS A 216 -41.24 -3.24 -7.17
N ALA A 217 -41.48 -2.05 -6.59
CA ALA A 217 -42.05 -1.86 -5.25
C ALA A 217 -41.21 -2.47 -4.10
N GLU A 218 -39.90 -2.58 -4.28
CA GLU A 218 -38.98 -3.00 -3.24
C GLU A 218 -38.94 -1.94 -2.12
N LYS A 219 -39.17 -2.37 -0.87
CA LYS A 219 -39.24 -1.47 0.28
C LYS A 219 -37.96 -1.55 1.08
N LYS A 220 -37.31 -0.41 1.33
CA LYS A 220 -36.12 -0.35 2.19
C LYS A 220 -36.47 -0.92 3.57
N THR A 221 -35.62 -1.82 4.07
CA THR A 221 -35.78 -2.49 5.36
C THR A 221 -34.47 -2.46 6.12
N THR A 222 -34.47 -2.95 7.36
CA THR A 222 -33.27 -3.03 8.20
C THR A 222 -33.00 -4.47 8.57
N LEU A 223 -31.79 -4.94 8.26
CA LEU A 223 -31.26 -6.15 8.89
C LEU A 223 -30.73 -5.76 10.27
N ASP A 224 -31.05 -6.54 11.29
CA ASP A 224 -30.40 -6.36 12.58
C ASP A 224 -28.91 -6.74 12.49
N LYS A 225 -28.15 -6.47 13.55
CA LYS A 225 -26.70 -6.69 13.58
C LYS A 225 -26.27 -8.15 13.32
N TYR A 226 -27.20 -9.10 13.43
CA TYR A 226 -26.95 -10.54 13.31
C TYR A 226 -27.67 -11.18 12.13
N GLY A 227 -28.44 -10.42 11.33
CA GLY A 227 -29.26 -10.94 10.26
C GLY A 227 -30.50 -11.73 10.73
N SER A 228 -30.91 -11.60 12.00
CA SER A 228 -31.94 -12.45 12.63
C SER A 228 -33.32 -12.26 12.01
N LEU A 229 -33.68 -11.06 11.53
CA LEU A 229 -34.95 -10.84 10.82
C LEU A 229 -34.98 -11.56 9.45
N ALA A 230 -33.82 -11.85 8.87
CA ALA A 230 -33.65 -12.55 7.61
C ALA A 230 -33.57 -14.09 7.78
N ALA A 231 -33.33 -14.57 9.00
CA ALA A 231 -33.29 -15.97 9.37
C ALA A 231 -34.67 -16.62 9.55
N LEU A 232 -35.68 -15.77 9.74
CA LEU A 232 -37.06 -16.16 9.98
C LEU A 232 -37.76 -16.37 8.63
N LYS A 233 -37.99 -17.64 8.29
CA LYS A 233 -38.63 -18.06 7.05
C LYS A 233 -40.10 -18.41 7.28
N VAL A 234 -40.94 -18.13 6.30
CA VAL A 234 -42.35 -18.51 6.26
C VAL A 234 -42.45 -19.94 5.73
N GLY A 235 -42.77 -20.88 6.61
CA GLY A 235 -43.07 -22.27 6.26
C GLY A 235 -44.55 -22.51 5.99
N ASN A 236 -44.85 -23.59 5.27
CA ASN A 236 -46.22 -24.10 5.19
C ASN A 236 -46.57 -24.78 6.51
N SER A 237 -47.77 -24.53 7.00
CA SER A 237 -48.31 -25.22 8.18
C SER A 237 -48.40 -26.72 7.92
N ASN A 238 -47.98 -27.53 8.89
CA ASN A 238 -48.10 -28.98 8.80
C ASN A 238 -49.60 -29.35 8.68
N PRO A 239 -50.02 -30.11 7.64
CA PRO A 239 -51.43 -30.41 7.39
C PRO A 239 -52.14 -31.07 8.58
N TYR A 240 -51.41 -31.81 9.42
CA TYR A 240 -51.95 -32.40 10.65
C TYR A 240 -52.36 -31.36 11.70
N TYR A 241 -51.59 -30.27 11.84
CA TYR A 241 -51.89 -29.18 12.77
C TYR A 241 -52.91 -28.19 12.19
N ALA A 242 -52.95 -28.03 10.86
CA ALA A 242 -53.95 -27.22 10.17
C ALA A 242 -55.38 -27.77 10.34
N ALA A 243 -55.55 -29.09 10.35
CA ALA A 243 -56.84 -29.75 10.60
C ALA A 243 -57.39 -29.55 12.03
N LEU A 244 -56.51 -29.35 13.01
CA LEU A 244 -56.86 -29.14 14.43
C LEU A 244 -57.27 -27.70 14.76
N ARG A 245 -56.80 -26.70 14.00
CA ARG A 245 -57.04 -25.27 14.28
C ARG A 245 -58.34 -24.71 13.65
N GLY A 246 -59.06 -25.52 12.86
CA GLY A 246 -60.28 -25.10 12.18
C GLY A 246 -60.03 -24.08 11.04
N PRO A 247 -61.08 -23.62 10.35
CA PRO A 247 -60.98 -22.80 9.13
C PRO A 247 -60.53 -21.34 9.36
N ALA A 248 -60.19 -20.96 10.59
CA ALA A 248 -59.68 -19.63 10.89
C ALA A 248 -58.19 -19.57 10.54
N VAL A 249 -57.89 -18.85 9.46
CA VAL A 249 -56.58 -18.35 8.97
C VAL A 249 -55.37 -19.13 9.51
N ALA A 250 -54.84 -20.04 8.70
CA ALA A 250 -53.53 -20.63 8.94
C ALA A 250 -52.48 -19.52 9.01
N GLU A 251 -52.10 -19.08 10.22
CA GLU A 251 -50.93 -18.23 10.38
C GLU A 251 -49.69 -19.01 9.91
N PRO A 252 -48.83 -18.41 9.07
CA PRO A 252 -47.63 -19.06 8.59
C PRO A 252 -46.71 -19.41 9.76
N ASP A 253 -46.23 -20.66 9.80
CA ASP A 253 -45.24 -21.07 10.79
C ASP A 253 -43.90 -20.38 10.45
N VAL A 254 -43.34 -19.64 11.40
CA VAL A 254 -42.02 -19.04 11.24
C VAL A 254 -40.96 -20.07 11.60
N ILE A 255 -40.16 -20.47 10.61
CA ILE A 255 -39.09 -21.45 10.75
C ILE A 255 -37.75 -20.72 10.83
N PHE A 256 -36.94 -21.07 11.81
CA PHE A 256 -35.56 -20.59 11.89
C PHE A 256 -34.66 -21.39 10.94
N ASP A 257 -33.92 -20.70 10.07
CA ASP A 257 -32.91 -21.30 9.19
C ASP A 257 -31.50 -21.17 9.82
N PRO A 258 -31.01 -22.16 10.58
CA PRO A 258 -29.73 -22.07 11.28
C PRO A 258 -28.53 -21.96 10.32
N GLU A 259 -28.58 -22.64 9.17
CA GLU A 259 -27.49 -22.65 8.20
C GLU A 259 -27.40 -21.31 7.46
N GLY A 260 -28.55 -20.81 6.96
CA GLY A 260 -28.64 -19.49 6.35
C GLY A 260 -28.23 -18.38 7.32
N THR A 261 -28.65 -18.46 8.58
CA THR A 261 -28.28 -17.50 9.63
C THR A 261 -26.79 -17.47 9.89
N ALA A 262 -26.15 -18.64 10.00
CA ALA A 262 -24.72 -18.73 10.23
C ALA A 262 -23.93 -18.08 9.08
N LEU A 263 -24.34 -18.33 7.83
CA LEU A 263 -23.70 -17.77 6.65
C LEU A 263 -23.93 -16.26 6.53
N ILE A 264 -25.15 -15.77 6.78
CA ILE A 264 -25.44 -14.33 6.81
C ILE A 264 -24.57 -13.63 7.86
N LYS A 265 -24.50 -14.20 9.07
CA LYS A 265 -23.70 -13.65 10.17
C LYS A 265 -22.21 -13.60 9.82
N GLU A 266 -21.67 -14.66 9.21
CA GLU A 266 -20.30 -14.72 8.73
C GLU A 266 -20.04 -13.60 7.72
N LYS A 267 -20.90 -13.45 6.71
CA LYS A 267 -20.75 -12.43 5.66
C LYS A 267 -20.87 -11.03 6.24
N MET A 268 -21.89 -10.74 7.05
CA MET A 268 -22.07 -9.41 7.67
C MET A 268 -20.90 -9.03 8.58
N ALA A 269 -20.27 -9.99 9.28
CA ALA A 269 -19.13 -9.72 10.13
C ALA A 269 -17.90 -9.21 9.37
N ALA A 270 -17.78 -9.49 8.07
CA ALA A 270 -16.69 -9.02 7.22
C ALA A 270 -16.84 -7.55 6.80
N TYR A 271 -18.03 -6.94 6.91
CA TYR A 271 -18.31 -5.59 6.39
C TYR A 271 -18.70 -4.60 7.49
N ARG A 272 -18.50 -3.31 7.21
CA ARG A 272 -18.88 -2.21 8.11
C ARG A 272 -20.33 -1.76 7.88
N LYS A 273 -20.80 -1.82 6.63
CA LYS A 273 -22.12 -1.34 6.23
C LYS A 273 -22.90 -2.42 5.49
N ALA A 274 -24.21 -2.42 5.73
CA ALA A 274 -25.19 -3.29 5.10
C ALA A 274 -26.46 -2.49 4.86
N GLU A 275 -27.05 -2.61 3.68
CA GLU A 275 -28.36 -2.06 3.36
C GLU A 275 -29.23 -3.11 2.70
N SER A 276 -30.54 -3.08 2.97
CA SER A 276 -31.47 -4.12 2.53
C SER A 276 -32.81 -3.59 2.06
N TRP A 277 -33.43 -4.36 1.16
CA TRP A 277 -34.75 -4.09 0.59
C TRP A 277 -35.57 -5.38 0.57
N ARG A 278 -36.83 -5.27 1.01
CA ARG A 278 -37.81 -6.34 0.94
C ARG A 278 -38.50 -6.30 -0.42
N PHE A 279 -38.61 -7.46 -1.06
CA PHE A 279 -39.36 -7.64 -2.30
C PHE A 279 -40.50 -8.62 -2.09
N GLU A 280 -41.56 -8.43 -2.87
CA GLU A 280 -42.74 -9.27 -2.89
C GLU A 280 -43.08 -9.62 -4.35
N ASP A 281 -43.86 -10.67 -4.53
CA ASP A 281 -44.36 -11.15 -5.82
C ASP A 281 -43.30 -11.29 -6.94
N LEU A 282 -42.22 -12.01 -6.66
CA LEU A 282 -41.20 -12.36 -7.67
C LEU A 282 -41.58 -13.67 -8.37
N LYS A 283 -42.08 -13.57 -9.60
CA LYS A 283 -42.60 -14.71 -10.36
C LYS A 283 -41.50 -15.67 -10.79
N SER A 284 -41.84 -16.93 -11.00
CA SER A 284 -40.90 -17.94 -11.51
C SER A 284 -40.25 -17.49 -12.83
N GLY A 285 -38.91 -17.49 -12.88
CA GLY A 285 -38.12 -17.03 -14.02
C GLY A 285 -38.08 -15.51 -14.22
N GLU A 286 -38.68 -14.73 -13.31
CA GLU A 286 -38.63 -13.27 -13.36
C GLU A 286 -37.30 -12.75 -12.80
N GLU A 287 -36.72 -11.79 -13.51
CA GLU A 287 -35.49 -11.10 -13.14
C GLU A 287 -35.82 -9.63 -12.86
N LYS A 288 -35.36 -9.14 -11.70
CA LYS A 288 -35.55 -7.75 -11.26
C LYS A 288 -34.20 -7.14 -10.88
N PHE A 289 -34.11 -5.82 -10.96
CA PHE A 289 -32.85 -5.09 -10.77
C PHE A 289 -33.03 -3.88 -9.86
N LEU A 290 -32.08 -3.71 -8.93
CA LEU A 290 -31.88 -2.49 -8.18
C LEU A 290 -30.64 -1.76 -8.70
N PHE A 291 -30.72 -0.43 -8.77
CA PHE A 291 -29.61 0.41 -9.23
C PHE A 291 -29.05 1.20 -8.06
N MET A 292 -27.78 0.97 -7.74
CA MET A 292 -27.12 1.51 -6.56
C MET A 292 -25.96 2.42 -6.99
N GLN A 293 -26.08 3.71 -6.70
CA GLN A 293 -25.06 4.71 -6.99
C GLN A 293 -24.10 4.84 -5.82
N PHE A 294 -22.87 4.37 -6.01
CA PHE A 294 -21.80 4.48 -5.03
C PHE A 294 -20.87 5.64 -5.35
N LYS A 295 -20.56 6.45 -4.35
CA LYS A 295 -19.46 7.41 -4.40
C LYS A 295 -18.21 6.80 -3.79
N THR A 296 -17.10 6.90 -4.49
CA THR A 296 -15.81 6.42 -3.98
C THR A 296 -15.13 7.50 -3.14
N THR A 297 -14.59 7.13 -1.98
CA THR A 297 -13.97 8.12 -1.09
C THR A 297 -12.59 8.54 -1.61
N PRO A 298 -12.17 9.82 -1.45
CA PRO A 298 -10.82 10.26 -1.82
C PRO A 298 -9.71 9.52 -1.06
N GLU A 299 -10.01 8.93 0.10
CA GLU A 299 -9.05 8.23 0.93
C GLU A 299 -8.55 6.92 0.30
N MET A 300 -9.30 6.37 -0.66
CA MET A 300 -8.93 5.21 -1.48
C MET A 300 -7.61 5.38 -2.26
N ILE A 301 -7.12 6.63 -2.44
CA ILE A 301 -5.86 6.92 -3.13
C ILE A 301 -4.67 6.17 -2.51
N LYS A 302 -4.67 5.97 -1.19
CA LYS A 302 -3.58 5.28 -0.49
C LYS A 302 -3.43 3.81 -0.93
N ASP A 303 -4.50 3.24 -1.47
CA ASP A 303 -4.64 1.83 -1.76
C ASP A 303 -4.99 1.56 -3.24
N THR A 304 -4.52 2.39 -4.17
CA THR A 304 -4.72 2.25 -5.65
C THR A 304 -4.28 0.92 -6.29
N ASN A 305 -3.81 -0.06 -5.50
CA ASN A 305 -3.55 -1.42 -5.95
C ASN A 305 -4.33 -2.49 -5.17
N ALA A 306 -5.17 -2.09 -4.22
CA ALA A 306 -6.00 -2.97 -3.42
C ALA A 306 -7.26 -3.40 -4.19
N VAL A 307 -7.82 -4.50 -3.73
CA VAL A 307 -9.06 -5.07 -4.22
C VAL A 307 -10.10 -4.90 -3.12
N VAL A 308 -11.21 -4.25 -3.45
CA VAL A 308 -12.35 -4.07 -2.55
C VAL A 308 -13.45 -5.04 -2.95
N LYS A 309 -14.23 -5.48 -1.96
CA LYS A 309 -15.30 -6.45 -2.16
C LYS A 309 -16.65 -5.80 -1.93
N LEU A 310 -17.62 -6.15 -2.76
CA LEU A 310 -19.04 -5.89 -2.54
C LEU A 310 -19.76 -7.24 -2.57
N THR A 311 -20.64 -7.50 -1.60
CA THR A 311 -21.38 -8.77 -1.54
C THR A 311 -22.88 -8.53 -1.55
N GLY A 312 -23.56 -9.04 -2.57
CA GLY A 312 -25.01 -9.11 -2.63
C GLY A 312 -25.52 -10.36 -1.94
N MET A 313 -26.66 -10.26 -1.26
CA MET A 313 -27.35 -11.33 -0.57
C MET A 313 -28.78 -11.42 -1.08
N PHE A 314 -29.25 -12.63 -1.36
CA PHE A 314 -30.64 -12.94 -1.67
C PHE A 314 -31.18 -13.89 -0.60
N ILE A 315 -32.16 -13.42 0.15
CA ILE A 315 -32.69 -14.08 1.34
C ILE A 315 -34.18 -14.33 1.13
N PRO A 316 -34.59 -15.50 0.64
CA PRO A 316 -35.99 -15.81 0.42
C PRO A 316 -36.72 -16.07 1.74
N ASP A 317 -37.97 -15.64 1.83
CA ASP A 317 -38.82 -15.95 2.97
C ASP A 317 -39.24 -17.44 2.96
N ASN A 318 -39.36 -18.07 1.80
CA ASN A 318 -39.78 -19.47 1.70
C ASN A 318 -38.58 -20.42 1.91
N PRO A 319 -38.68 -21.43 2.80
CA PRO A 319 -37.60 -22.39 3.08
C PRO A 319 -37.21 -23.28 1.89
N LEU A 320 -38.08 -23.44 0.88
CA LEU A 320 -37.74 -24.18 -0.34
C LEU A 320 -36.74 -23.46 -1.24
N ALA A 321 -36.60 -22.14 -1.08
CA ALA A 321 -35.57 -21.36 -1.76
C ALA A 321 -34.37 -21.15 -0.82
N LEU A 322 -33.18 -21.32 -1.39
CA LEU A 322 -31.93 -21.16 -0.64
C LEU A 322 -31.48 -19.71 -0.61
N THR A 323 -30.85 -19.34 0.50
CA THR A 323 -30.16 -18.05 0.63
C THR A 323 -28.88 -18.09 -0.20
N GLU A 324 -28.70 -17.11 -1.08
CA GLU A 324 -27.57 -17.05 -2.00
C GLU A 324 -26.78 -15.75 -1.87
N PHE A 325 -25.49 -15.81 -2.22
CA PHE A 325 -24.56 -14.70 -2.11
C PHE A 325 -23.76 -14.55 -3.39
N PHE A 326 -23.50 -13.31 -3.80
CA PHE A 326 -22.61 -13.00 -4.90
C PHE A 326 -21.62 -11.93 -4.48
N THR A 327 -20.33 -12.27 -4.49
CA THR A 327 -19.25 -11.32 -4.17
C THR A 327 -18.54 -10.90 -5.44
N ILE A 328 -18.52 -9.59 -5.70
CA ILE A 328 -17.70 -8.99 -6.75
C ILE A 328 -16.44 -8.38 -6.15
N GLU A 329 -15.30 -8.70 -6.77
CA GLU A 329 -13.99 -8.17 -6.43
C GLU A 329 -13.61 -7.05 -7.41
N LEU A 330 -13.47 -5.83 -6.89
CA LEU A 330 -13.21 -4.64 -7.68
C LEU A 330 -11.82 -4.09 -7.37
N GLN A 331 -11.01 -3.88 -8.40
CA GLN A 331 -9.70 -3.27 -8.20
C GLN A 331 -9.82 -1.74 -8.20
N ILE A 332 -9.23 -1.09 -7.20
CA ILE A 332 -9.10 0.37 -7.20
C ILE A 332 -8.16 0.76 -8.33
N VAL A 333 -8.59 1.65 -9.22
CA VAL A 333 -7.80 2.10 -10.36
C VAL A 333 -7.49 3.60 -10.27
N ALA A 334 -6.34 4.00 -10.79
CA ALA A 334 -6.00 5.42 -10.97
C ALA A 334 -6.60 5.99 -12.27
N SER A 335 -6.79 5.14 -13.28
CA SER A 335 -7.40 5.46 -14.57
C SER A 335 -8.19 4.24 -15.08
N HIS A 336 -9.23 4.46 -15.88
CA HIS A 336 -10.01 3.40 -16.52
C HIS A 336 -9.29 2.82 -17.74
N ASP A 337 -8.02 2.47 -17.58
CA ASP A 337 -7.21 1.85 -18.61
C ASP A 337 -7.51 0.34 -18.69
N PRO A 338 -8.09 -0.15 -19.80
CA PRO A 338 -8.35 -1.58 -19.98
C PRO A 338 -7.08 -2.42 -20.24
N ASN A 339 -5.97 -1.80 -20.64
CA ASN A 339 -4.72 -2.45 -20.95
C ASN A 339 -3.77 -2.40 -19.74
N LYS A 340 -3.60 -3.51 -19.03
CA LYS A 340 -2.93 -3.54 -17.72
C LYS A 340 -2.00 -4.72 -17.53
N MET A 341 -0.80 -4.46 -17.01
CA MET A 341 0.14 -5.46 -16.54
C MET A 341 0.13 -5.55 -15.00
N MET A 342 0.03 -6.77 -14.48
CA MET A 342 -0.02 -7.05 -13.06
C MET A 342 1.05 -8.08 -12.67
N LEU A 343 1.69 -7.87 -11.51
CA LEU A 343 2.57 -8.83 -10.85
C LEU A 343 1.89 -9.34 -9.58
N ARG A 344 1.56 -10.62 -9.52
CA ARG A 344 1.01 -11.24 -8.31
C ARG A 344 2.07 -11.24 -7.20
N ASN A 345 1.63 -10.95 -5.96
CA ASN A 345 2.50 -10.88 -4.78
C ASN A 345 3.73 -9.99 -4.98
N SER A 346 3.50 -8.78 -5.50
CA SER A 346 4.55 -7.80 -5.84
C SER A 346 5.49 -7.46 -4.68
N ARG A 347 5.09 -7.64 -3.42
CA ARG A 347 5.93 -7.52 -2.22
C ARG A 347 6.45 -8.89 -1.75
N MET A 348 7.72 -9.18 -2.04
CA MET A 348 8.34 -10.47 -1.76
C MET A 348 9.28 -10.43 -0.56
N ASN A 349 9.45 -11.56 0.13
CA ASN A 349 10.50 -11.68 1.14
C ASN A 349 11.87 -11.88 0.46
N PHE A 350 12.81 -10.95 0.71
CA PHE A 350 14.13 -10.99 0.09
C PHE A 350 14.96 -12.23 0.49
N ARG A 351 14.76 -12.76 1.72
CA ARG A 351 15.49 -13.95 2.20
C ARG A 351 15.24 -15.17 1.31
N PHE A 352 14.00 -15.35 0.88
CA PHE A 352 13.53 -16.45 0.02
C PHE A 352 13.45 -16.08 -1.48
N THR A 353 14.10 -14.99 -1.89
CA THR A 353 14.22 -14.61 -3.30
C THR A 353 15.50 -15.22 -3.90
N GLY A 354 15.42 -15.78 -5.12
CA GLY A 354 16.54 -16.40 -5.82
C GLY A 354 16.07 -17.27 -7.00
N LYS A 355 16.96 -18.13 -7.51
CA LYS A 355 16.75 -18.97 -8.72
C LYS A 355 15.46 -19.81 -8.69
N ASN A 356 15.07 -20.31 -7.52
CA ASN A 356 13.88 -21.17 -7.39
C ASN A 356 12.56 -20.38 -7.28
N LYS A 357 12.63 -19.06 -7.08
CA LYS A 357 11.42 -18.24 -6.95
C LYS A 357 10.91 -17.86 -8.34
N ARG A 358 9.68 -18.29 -8.65
CA ARG A 358 8.94 -17.90 -9.85
C ARG A 358 7.93 -16.80 -9.52
N LEU A 359 7.79 -15.84 -10.43
CA LEU A 359 6.88 -14.71 -10.36
C LEU A 359 5.76 -14.90 -11.38
N SER A 360 4.50 -14.69 -10.97
CA SER A 360 3.35 -14.76 -11.87
C SER A 360 2.95 -13.37 -12.36
N TYR A 361 2.93 -13.20 -13.67
CA TYR A 361 2.49 -11.99 -14.35
C TYR A 361 1.20 -12.25 -15.11
N LYS A 362 0.33 -11.24 -15.16
CA LYS A 362 -0.85 -11.22 -16.02
C LYS A 362 -0.87 -9.90 -16.80
N VAL A 363 -0.88 -9.99 -18.12
CA VAL A 363 -1.08 -8.84 -19.02
C VAL A 363 -2.48 -8.95 -19.60
N ARG A 364 -3.32 -7.95 -19.37
CA ARG A 364 -4.66 -7.81 -19.92
C ARG A 364 -4.65 -6.79 -21.03
N PHE A 365 -5.43 -7.04 -22.06
CA PHE A 365 -5.58 -6.14 -23.19
C PHE A 365 -7.01 -6.15 -23.71
N GLN A 366 -7.45 -5.05 -24.33
CA GLN A 366 -8.78 -4.93 -24.92
C GLN A 366 -8.67 -4.34 -26.33
N ASN A 367 -9.36 -4.95 -27.29
CA ASN A 367 -9.47 -4.40 -28.63
C ASN A 367 -10.53 -3.30 -28.65
N THR A 368 -10.11 -2.04 -28.72
CA THR A 368 -11.00 -0.87 -28.77
C THR A 368 -11.39 -0.45 -30.19
N GLY A 369 -10.89 -1.15 -31.22
CA GLY A 369 -11.10 -0.80 -32.61
C GLY A 369 -12.50 -1.09 -33.15
N LYS A 370 -12.72 -0.70 -34.41
CA LYS A 370 -14.00 -0.88 -35.15
C LYS A 370 -14.18 -2.27 -35.76
N GLY A 371 -13.16 -3.13 -35.69
CA GLY A 371 -13.16 -4.46 -36.28
C GLY A 371 -12.39 -5.47 -35.43
N PRO A 372 -12.49 -6.76 -35.79
CA PRO A 372 -11.88 -7.83 -35.03
C PRO A 372 -10.37 -7.87 -35.27
N ALA A 373 -9.61 -8.14 -34.20
CA ALA A 373 -8.16 -8.32 -34.30
C ALA A 373 -7.83 -9.79 -34.62
N LYS A 374 -7.00 -10.00 -35.65
CA LYS A 374 -6.58 -11.35 -36.09
C LYS A 374 -5.23 -11.77 -35.55
N LYS A 375 -4.39 -10.79 -35.24
CA LYS A 375 -3.07 -10.95 -34.66
C LYS A 375 -2.90 -9.98 -33.50
N ILE A 376 -2.37 -10.46 -32.38
CA ILE A 376 -2.03 -9.62 -31.23
C ILE A 376 -0.62 -9.98 -30.80
N ASP A 377 0.27 -8.99 -30.76
CA ASP A 377 1.63 -9.13 -30.24
C ASP A 377 1.74 -8.42 -28.89
N VAL A 378 1.94 -9.19 -27.82
CA VAL A 378 2.17 -8.68 -26.47
C VAL A 378 3.68 -8.73 -26.20
N GLY A 379 4.37 -7.63 -26.49
CA GLY A 379 5.79 -7.43 -26.24
C GLY A 379 6.03 -6.97 -24.80
N VAL A 380 6.53 -7.87 -23.95
CA VAL A 380 6.85 -7.56 -22.55
C VAL A 380 8.32 -7.20 -22.40
N ALA A 381 8.60 -6.01 -21.87
CA ALA A 381 9.94 -5.64 -21.42
C ALA A 381 10.28 -6.40 -20.14
N ILE A 382 11.26 -7.30 -20.22
CA ILE A 382 11.65 -8.17 -19.11
C ILE A 382 12.77 -7.51 -18.33
N ALA A 383 12.54 -7.23 -17.04
CA ALA A 383 13.56 -6.68 -16.16
C ALA A 383 14.84 -7.54 -16.18
N GLU A 384 16.01 -6.89 -16.16
CA GLU A 384 17.32 -7.53 -16.31
C GLU A 384 17.56 -8.69 -15.32
N VAL A 385 16.98 -8.60 -14.12
CA VAL A 385 17.10 -9.61 -13.05
C VAL A 385 16.34 -10.92 -13.35
N LEU A 386 15.44 -10.93 -14.33
CA LEU A 386 14.57 -12.06 -14.66
C LEU A 386 15.15 -12.88 -15.82
N ASN A 387 14.97 -14.19 -15.74
CA ASN A 387 15.45 -15.12 -16.75
C ASN A 387 14.37 -15.37 -17.82
N LYS A 388 14.52 -14.75 -18.99
CA LYS A 388 13.62 -14.94 -20.15
C LYS A 388 13.45 -16.41 -20.56
N GLY A 389 14.51 -17.22 -20.46
CA GLY A 389 14.45 -18.65 -20.81
C GLY A 389 13.68 -19.51 -19.80
N SER A 390 13.30 -18.95 -18.66
CA SER A 390 12.53 -19.67 -17.63
C SER A 390 11.02 -19.46 -17.73
N VAL A 391 10.54 -18.82 -18.81
CA VAL A 391 9.14 -18.44 -18.97
C VAL A 391 8.26 -19.67 -19.20
N GLU A 392 7.11 -19.68 -18.54
CA GLU A 392 6.11 -20.73 -18.65
C GLU A 392 4.74 -20.08 -18.76
N ILE A 393 4.03 -20.32 -19.85
CA ILE A 393 2.67 -19.83 -20.07
C ILE A 393 1.72 -20.68 -19.24
N ILE A 394 0.89 -20.02 -18.42
CA ILE A 394 -0.08 -20.67 -17.55
C ILE A 394 -1.46 -20.67 -18.21
N ASP A 395 -1.88 -19.51 -18.71
CA ASP A 395 -3.22 -19.34 -19.27
C ASP A 395 -3.28 -18.16 -20.26
N SER A 396 -4.27 -18.18 -21.14
CA SER A 396 -4.51 -17.08 -22.08
C SER A 396 -5.97 -17.00 -22.52
N LYS A 397 -6.40 -15.80 -22.88
CA LYS A 397 -7.65 -15.51 -23.58
C LYS A 397 -7.33 -14.64 -24.82
N PRO A 398 -7.72 -15.02 -26.04
CA PRO A 398 -8.39 -16.28 -26.40
C PRO A 398 -7.54 -17.52 -26.08
N LYS A 399 -8.20 -18.62 -25.70
CA LYS A 399 -7.50 -19.86 -25.35
C LYS A 399 -7.00 -20.53 -26.64
N VAL A 400 -5.69 -20.64 -26.79
CA VAL A 400 -5.04 -21.22 -27.98
C VAL A 400 -3.89 -22.13 -27.59
N GLY A 401 -3.58 -23.11 -28.44
CA GLY A 401 -2.40 -23.95 -28.31
C GLY A 401 -1.12 -23.24 -28.78
N LEU A 402 0.03 -23.84 -28.53
CA LEU A 402 1.32 -23.35 -29.04
C LEU A 402 1.43 -23.57 -30.55
N CYS A 403 2.04 -22.64 -31.28
CA CYS A 403 2.14 -22.73 -32.74
C CYS A 403 2.96 -23.93 -33.26
N ASN A 404 3.83 -24.52 -32.44
CA ASN A 404 4.59 -25.72 -32.83
C ASN A 404 3.73 -27.00 -32.90
N ALA A 405 2.58 -27.01 -32.23
CA ALA A 405 1.64 -28.13 -32.21
C ALA A 405 0.38 -27.84 -33.06
N ALA A 406 0.35 -26.71 -33.74
CA ALA A 406 -0.80 -26.24 -34.49
C ALA A 406 -0.65 -26.55 -35.99
N TYR A 407 -1.73 -26.93 -36.66
CA TYR A 407 -1.71 -27.09 -38.13
C TYR A 407 -1.72 -25.72 -38.84
N ALA A 408 -1.38 -25.71 -40.12
CA ALA A 408 -1.32 -24.48 -40.91
C ALA A 408 -2.66 -23.74 -40.90
N GLY A 409 -2.65 -22.47 -40.48
CA GLY A 409 -3.84 -21.64 -40.39
C GLY A 409 -4.69 -21.87 -39.12
N GLN A 410 -4.28 -22.72 -38.17
CA GLN A 410 -4.96 -22.81 -36.87
C GLN A 410 -4.61 -21.60 -35.97
N SER A 411 -5.55 -21.19 -35.12
CA SER A 411 -5.30 -20.20 -34.07
C SER A 411 -4.25 -20.71 -33.08
N CYS A 412 -3.17 -19.96 -32.88
CA CYS A 412 -2.06 -20.40 -32.03
C CYS A 412 -1.34 -19.24 -31.34
N LEU A 413 -0.57 -19.55 -30.30
CA LEU A 413 0.30 -18.64 -29.58
C LEU A 413 1.77 -18.96 -29.85
N ASP A 414 2.51 -17.95 -30.29
CA ASP A 414 3.95 -18.01 -30.55
C ASP A 414 4.71 -17.19 -29.49
N THR A 415 5.96 -17.56 -29.21
CA THR A 415 6.80 -16.86 -28.22
C THR A 415 8.15 -16.52 -28.83
N ILE A 416 8.42 -15.22 -29.02
CA ILE A 416 9.68 -14.73 -29.60
C ILE A 416 10.46 -13.95 -28.55
N SER A 417 11.69 -14.38 -28.27
CA SER A 417 12.61 -13.68 -27.36
C SER A 417 13.51 -12.71 -28.16
N ARG A 418 13.54 -11.44 -27.77
CA ARG A 418 14.46 -10.41 -28.28
C ARG A 418 15.48 -10.01 -27.20
N ALA A 419 16.35 -9.04 -27.47
CA ALA A 419 17.38 -8.58 -26.53
C ALA A 419 16.81 -8.18 -25.16
N ASP A 420 15.79 -7.30 -25.12
CA ASP A 420 15.22 -6.76 -23.87
C ASP A 420 13.74 -7.11 -23.67
N SER A 421 13.11 -7.76 -24.65
CA SER A 421 11.68 -8.06 -24.62
C SER A 421 11.38 -9.53 -24.94
N LEU A 422 10.20 -9.97 -24.49
CA LEU A 422 9.60 -11.25 -24.80
C LEU A 422 8.23 -11.00 -25.41
N HIS A 423 8.01 -11.51 -26.61
CA HIS A 423 6.79 -11.29 -27.39
C HIS A 423 5.92 -12.54 -27.34
N PHE A 424 4.67 -12.38 -26.87
CA PHE A 424 3.63 -13.40 -26.99
C PHE A 424 2.70 -13.03 -28.13
N ILE A 425 2.75 -13.79 -29.23
CA ILE A 425 2.06 -13.46 -30.47
C ILE A 425 0.90 -14.42 -30.68
N PHE A 426 -0.32 -13.92 -30.51
CA PHE A 426 -1.53 -14.62 -30.92
C PHE A 426 -1.69 -14.48 -32.44
N LYS A 427 -1.83 -15.61 -33.14
CA LYS A 427 -2.00 -15.67 -34.60
C LYS A 427 -3.34 -16.31 -34.95
N ASN A 428 -3.96 -15.80 -36.02
CA ASN A 428 -5.25 -16.25 -36.54
C ASN A 428 -6.35 -16.38 -35.48
N ILE A 429 -6.45 -15.39 -34.59
CA ILE A 429 -7.51 -15.33 -33.59
C ILE A 429 -8.67 -14.46 -34.08
N TYR A 430 -9.78 -14.47 -33.35
CA TYR A 430 -10.86 -13.52 -33.54
C TYR A 430 -11.15 -12.85 -32.20
N LEU A 431 -10.61 -11.66 -31.99
CA LEU A 431 -10.95 -10.83 -30.83
C LEU A 431 -11.79 -9.63 -31.30
N PRO A 432 -13.10 -9.60 -31.03
CA PRO A 432 -13.98 -8.53 -31.52
C PRO A 432 -13.54 -7.16 -31.01
N GLY A 433 -13.79 -6.13 -31.81
CA GLY A 433 -13.52 -4.74 -31.44
C GLY A 433 -14.67 -4.13 -30.65
N LEU A 434 -14.37 -3.27 -29.68
CA LEU A 434 -15.39 -2.58 -28.87
C LEU A 434 -16.33 -1.69 -29.69
N GLN A 435 -15.85 -1.12 -30.80
CA GLN A 435 -16.66 -0.28 -31.68
C GLN A 435 -17.23 -1.05 -32.88
N GLN A 436 -17.08 -2.39 -32.91
CA GLN A 436 -17.58 -3.23 -33.98
C GLN A 436 -19.10 -3.38 -33.89
N LYS A 437 -19.80 -3.29 -35.03
CA LYS A 437 -21.24 -3.52 -35.10
C LYS A 437 -21.60 -4.94 -34.63
N GLY A 438 -22.59 -5.05 -33.74
CA GLY A 438 -23.07 -6.32 -33.18
C GLY A 438 -22.30 -6.83 -31.96
N VAL A 439 -21.40 -6.03 -31.39
CA VAL A 439 -20.66 -6.38 -30.16
C VAL A 439 -21.22 -5.58 -28.98
N ASN A 440 -22.11 -6.21 -28.23
CA ASN A 440 -22.80 -5.59 -27.08
C ASN A 440 -22.12 -5.90 -25.74
N ASP A 441 -21.31 -6.95 -25.68
CA ASP A 441 -20.58 -7.36 -24.48
C ASP A 441 -19.11 -6.91 -24.53
N ALA A 442 -18.78 -5.89 -23.74
CA ALA A 442 -17.41 -5.39 -23.63
C ALA A 442 -16.42 -6.47 -23.17
N ASP A 443 -16.86 -7.45 -22.35
CA ASP A 443 -15.99 -8.52 -21.85
C ASP A 443 -15.48 -9.45 -22.95
N SER A 444 -16.23 -9.55 -24.04
CA SER A 444 -15.89 -10.35 -25.21
C SER A 444 -14.74 -9.74 -26.02
N THR A 445 -14.48 -8.45 -25.86
CA THR A 445 -13.38 -7.71 -26.55
C THR A 445 -12.06 -7.74 -25.77
N MET A 446 -12.07 -8.32 -24.56
CA MET A 446 -10.90 -8.43 -23.70
C MET A 446 -10.17 -9.77 -23.86
N GLY A 447 -8.84 -9.69 -23.86
CA GLY A 447 -7.94 -10.83 -23.80
C GLY A 447 -6.90 -10.69 -22.68
N PHE A 448 -6.17 -11.77 -22.42
CA PHE A 448 -5.06 -11.75 -21.49
C PHE A 448 -4.03 -12.84 -21.78
N ILE A 449 -2.83 -12.66 -21.24
CA ILE A 449 -1.79 -13.69 -21.14
C ILE A 449 -1.29 -13.76 -19.69
N GLU A 450 -1.25 -14.95 -19.12
CA GLU A 450 -0.74 -15.23 -17.78
C GLU A 450 0.46 -16.18 -17.88
N TYR A 451 1.57 -15.79 -17.25
CA TYR A 451 2.82 -16.56 -17.32
C TYR A 451 3.63 -16.46 -16.03
N LYS A 452 4.50 -17.45 -15.80
CA LYS A 452 5.49 -17.47 -14.73
C LYS A 452 6.90 -17.23 -15.28
N ILE A 453 7.73 -16.51 -14.52
CA ILE A 453 9.14 -16.27 -14.85
C ILE A 453 10.01 -16.30 -13.59
N GLY A 454 11.18 -16.92 -13.67
CA GLY A 454 12.17 -17.00 -12.57
C GLY A 454 13.24 -15.90 -12.62
N PHE A 455 14.03 -15.80 -11.55
CA PHE A 455 15.21 -14.92 -11.50
C PHE A 455 16.44 -15.59 -12.14
N LYS A 456 17.34 -14.81 -12.77
CA LYS A 456 18.63 -15.31 -13.27
C LYS A 456 19.54 -15.77 -12.11
N GLU A 457 19.61 -14.93 -11.10
CA GLU A 457 20.37 -15.13 -9.87
C GLU A 457 19.69 -14.40 -8.71
N LYS A 458 20.31 -14.38 -7.52
CA LYS A 458 19.74 -13.62 -6.40
C LYS A 458 19.89 -12.13 -6.68
N PRO A 459 18.78 -11.39 -6.93
CA PRO A 459 18.85 -9.99 -7.32
C PRO A 459 19.35 -9.12 -6.16
N LYS A 460 19.82 -7.91 -6.46
CA LYS A 460 19.96 -6.86 -5.44
C LYS A 460 18.60 -6.54 -4.84
N LYS A 461 18.55 -6.11 -3.57
CA LYS A 461 17.33 -5.70 -2.87
C LYS A 461 16.82 -4.33 -3.35
N LEU A 462 16.68 -4.18 -4.66
CA LEU A 462 16.19 -2.99 -5.35
C LEU A 462 14.89 -3.34 -6.09
N PRO A 463 13.94 -2.40 -6.16
CA PRO A 463 12.73 -2.64 -6.94
C PRO A 463 13.08 -2.79 -8.42
N PHE A 464 12.37 -3.68 -9.11
CA PHE A 464 12.48 -3.85 -10.55
C PHE A 464 11.11 -3.67 -11.20
N LYS A 465 11.10 -3.32 -12.48
CA LYS A 465 9.89 -2.98 -13.21
C LYS A 465 9.86 -3.72 -14.54
N SER A 466 8.67 -4.17 -14.91
CA SER A 466 8.36 -4.70 -16.23
C SER A 466 7.15 -3.96 -16.78
N GLY A 467 7.10 -3.77 -18.09
CA GLY A 467 5.95 -3.17 -18.79
C GLY A 467 5.65 -3.96 -20.05
N ALA A 468 4.46 -3.81 -20.61
CA ALA A 468 4.08 -4.46 -21.85
C ALA A 468 3.68 -3.42 -22.91
N ALA A 469 3.97 -3.74 -24.16
CA ALA A 469 3.47 -3.07 -25.36
C ALA A 469 2.59 -4.08 -26.10
N ILE A 470 1.36 -3.68 -26.42
CA ILE A 470 0.37 -4.53 -27.08
C ILE A 470 0.14 -3.96 -28.48
N VAL A 471 0.35 -4.78 -29.50
CA VAL A 471 0.13 -4.41 -30.89
C VAL A 471 -1.02 -5.23 -31.44
N PHE A 472 -2.07 -4.57 -31.92
CA PHE A 472 -3.20 -5.20 -32.61
C PHE A 472 -2.97 -5.11 -34.12
N ASP A 473 -2.84 -6.26 -34.78
CA ASP A 473 -2.57 -6.39 -36.22
C ASP A 473 -1.41 -5.53 -36.74
N LYS A 474 -1.71 -4.37 -37.33
CA LYS A 474 -0.73 -3.42 -37.89
C LYS A 474 -0.83 -2.02 -37.26
N ASN A 475 -1.47 -1.92 -36.09
CA ASN A 475 -1.65 -0.65 -35.39
C ASN A 475 -0.40 -0.27 -34.57
N GLU A 476 -0.38 0.96 -34.07
CA GLU A 476 0.66 1.41 -33.14
C GLU A 476 0.62 0.63 -31.81
N PRO A 477 1.78 0.43 -31.14
CA PRO A 477 1.85 -0.25 -29.87
C PRO A 477 1.19 0.54 -28.75
N ILE A 478 0.30 -0.12 -28.01
CA ILE A 478 -0.34 0.40 -26.80
C ILE A 478 0.45 -0.04 -25.58
N TYR A 479 0.97 0.92 -24.82
CA TYR A 479 1.78 0.64 -23.63
C TYR A 479 0.91 0.52 -22.37
N THR A 480 1.15 -0.53 -21.58
CA THR A 480 0.50 -0.70 -20.28
C THR A 480 1.21 0.07 -19.17
N ASN A 481 0.59 0.09 -17.98
CA ASN A 481 1.30 0.44 -16.74
C ASN A 481 2.55 -0.45 -16.52
N ARG A 482 3.45 0.00 -15.62
CA ARG A 482 4.63 -0.76 -15.19
C ARG A 482 4.36 -1.56 -13.92
N ALA A 483 4.36 -2.89 -14.03
CA ALA A 483 4.32 -3.78 -12.87
C ALA A 483 5.65 -3.70 -12.11
N THR A 484 5.60 -3.36 -10.81
CA THR A 484 6.79 -3.17 -9.97
C THR A 484 6.91 -4.28 -8.92
N GLY A 485 8.02 -5.02 -8.96
CA GLY A 485 8.42 -5.93 -7.88
C GLY A 485 9.15 -5.15 -6.77
N ARG A 486 8.76 -5.37 -5.52
CA ARG A 486 9.37 -4.77 -4.31
C ARG A 486 9.69 -5.85 -3.28
N TYR A 487 10.63 -5.54 -2.40
CA TYR A 487 11.00 -6.44 -1.31
C TYR A 487 10.45 -5.93 0.02
N LYS A 488 9.87 -6.84 0.81
CA LYS A 488 9.52 -6.58 2.21
C LYS A 488 10.79 -6.34 3.02
N MET A 489 10.72 -5.41 3.97
CA MET A 489 11.80 -5.18 4.92
C MET A 489 11.80 -6.32 5.94
N GLY A 490 12.75 -7.24 5.83
CA GLY A 490 13.06 -8.19 6.91
C GLY A 490 14.05 -7.57 7.88
N LEU A 491 14.00 -7.96 9.14
CA LEU A 491 15.02 -7.63 10.14
C LEU A 491 16.10 -8.72 10.17
N SER A 492 17.32 -8.30 10.47
CA SER A 492 18.52 -9.13 10.59
C SER A 492 19.11 -8.84 11.97
N PRO A 493 19.08 -9.83 12.89
CA PRO A 493 19.86 -9.73 14.11
C PRO A 493 21.34 -9.83 13.74
N GLY A 494 22.20 -9.28 14.59
CA GLY A 494 23.63 -9.47 14.51
C GLY A 494 24.25 -9.48 15.89
N ILE A 495 25.46 -10.03 15.98
CA ILE A 495 26.25 -10.06 17.22
C ILE A 495 27.41 -9.09 17.07
N ILE A 496 27.83 -8.48 18.17
CA ILE A 496 28.95 -7.55 18.26
C ILE A 496 29.89 -7.99 19.39
N ALA A 497 31.19 -8.04 19.12
CA ALA A 497 32.25 -8.22 20.10
C ALA A 497 33.31 -7.13 19.89
N GLY A 498 33.59 -6.32 20.90
CA GLY A 498 34.44 -5.14 20.80
C GLY A 498 35.60 -5.12 21.78
N TYR A 499 36.67 -4.44 21.39
CA TYR A 499 37.83 -4.12 22.23
C TYR A 499 38.18 -2.62 22.04
N GLY A 500 38.17 -1.86 23.13
CA GLY A 500 38.46 -0.42 23.11
C GLY A 500 39.88 -0.09 23.55
N PHE A 501 40.50 0.86 22.84
CA PHE A 501 41.82 1.41 23.14
C PHE A 501 41.69 2.91 23.46
N PRO A 502 42.27 3.39 24.57
CA PRO A 502 42.24 4.81 24.93
C PRO A 502 43.31 5.62 24.15
N PHE A 503 43.02 6.89 23.84
CA PHE A 503 43.98 7.81 23.20
C PHE A 503 44.70 8.75 24.17
N LYS A 504 44.09 9.06 25.32
CA LYS A 504 44.66 9.95 26.35
C LYS A 504 44.50 9.33 27.73
N ASN A 505 45.56 9.42 28.53
CA ASN A 505 45.50 9.14 29.96
C ASN A 505 44.83 10.34 30.65
N GLY A 506 43.65 10.14 31.22
CA GLY A 506 42.98 11.11 32.08
C GLY A 506 42.80 10.57 33.50
N ASN A 507 42.35 11.44 34.42
CA ASN A 507 42.07 11.09 35.81
C ASN A 507 40.60 10.69 36.06
N THR A 508 39.92 10.18 35.03
CA THR A 508 38.55 9.64 35.18
C THR A 508 38.55 8.12 35.03
N PRO A 509 37.60 7.41 35.67
CA PRO A 509 37.50 5.94 35.58
C PRO A 509 37.18 5.44 34.18
N PHE A 510 36.77 6.31 33.25
CA PHE A 510 36.48 5.94 31.85
C PHE A 510 37.60 6.31 30.88
N SER A 511 38.60 7.10 31.34
CA SER A 511 39.71 7.59 30.52
C SER A 511 40.96 6.73 30.71
N GLY A 512 41.64 6.37 29.62
CA GLY A 512 42.89 5.61 29.71
C GLY A 512 42.73 4.11 30.02
N GLN A 513 41.52 3.55 30.07
CA GLN A 513 41.29 2.11 30.31
C GLN A 513 40.96 1.35 29.03
N LYS A 514 41.48 0.12 28.92
CA LYS A 514 41.04 -0.88 27.92
C LYS A 514 39.68 -1.44 28.34
N ASN A 515 38.81 -1.72 27.37
CA ASN A 515 37.51 -2.33 27.66
C ASN A 515 37.16 -3.43 26.67
N ILE A 516 36.42 -4.44 27.14
CA ILE A 516 35.84 -5.51 26.32
C ILE A 516 34.33 -5.28 26.27
N SER A 517 33.74 -5.47 25.10
CA SER A 517 32.32 -5.26 24.85
C SER A 517 31.69 -6.46 24.17
N PHE A 518 30.46 -6.81 24.53
CA PHE A 518 29.69 -7.85 23.86
C PHE A 518 28.22 -7.43 23.76
N GLY A 519 27.59 -7.70 22.63
CA GLY A 519 26.16 -7.43 22.49
C GLY A 519 25.57 -7.81 21.16
N VAL A 520 24.42 -7.22 20.88
CA VAL A 520 23.57 -7.54 19.76
C VAL A 520 23.21 -6.29 18.99
N SER A 521 22.85 -6.49 17.72
CA SER A 521 22.36 -5.46 16.82
C SER A 521 21.13 -5.94 16.06
N LEU A 522 20.31 -4.99 15.63
CA LEU A 522 19.17 -5.26 14.77
C LEU A 522 19.17 -4.23 13.64
N ALA A 523 19.17 -4.71 12.40
CA ALA A 523 19.16 -3.89 11.20
C ALA A 523 18.22 -4.48 10.14
N PRO A 524 17.80 -3.74 9.11
CA PRO A 524 17.18 -4.32 7.93
C PRO A 524 18.10 -5.36 7.26
N PHE A 525 17.57 -6.53 6.91
CA PHE A 525 18.29 -7.61 6.25
C PHE A 525 18.80 -7.20 4.86
N ALA A 526 20.09 -7.44 4.60
CA ALA A 526 20.80 -7.11 3.36
C ALA A 526 20.48 -5.69 2.83
N PRO A 527 20.77 -4.63 3.61
CA PRO A 527 20.44 -3.27 3.25
C PRO A 527 21.33 -2.77 2.11
N HIS A 528 20.73 -2.04 1.16
CA HIS A 528 21.44 -1.44 0.03
C HIS A 528 21.55 0.07 0.26
N ARG A 529 22.78 0.62 0.32
CA ARG A 529 23.07 2.02 0.70
C ARG A 529 22.76 2.32 2.17
N TYR A 530 21.86 3.26 2.46
CA TYR A 530 21.60 3.74 3.82
C TYR A 530 20.60 2.85 4.55
N TYR A 531 20.81 2.66 5.85
CA TYR A 531 19.90 1.93 6.71
C TYR A 531 20.08 2.34 8.17
N TRP A 532 19.02 2.16 8.95
CA TRP A 532 19.07 2.31 10.40
C TRP A 532 19.53 0.99 11.03
N GLN A 533 20.19 1.08 12.18
CA GLN A 533 20.54 -0.08 13.00
C GLN A 533 20.33 0.31 14.46
N VAL A 534 19.99 -0.64 15.32
CA VAL A 534 20.01 -0.43 16.77
C VAL A 534 20.98 -1.42 17.38
N GLU A 535 21.67 -1.03 18.44
CA GLU A 535 22.64 -1.89 19.14
C GLU A 535 22.40 -1.84 20.65
N LEU A 536 22.64 -2.97 21.30
CA LEU A 536 22.65 -3.12 22.74
C LEU A 536 23.87 -3.94 23.12
N TYR A 537 24.80 -3.38 23.89
CA TYR A 537 26.00 -4.10 24.31
C TYR A 537 26.47 -3.73 25.71
N GLY A 538 26.88 -4.74 26.47
CA GLY A 538 27.57 -4.58 27.74
C GLY A 538 29.05 -4.29 27.51
N SER A 539 29.70 -3.54 28.41
CA SER A 539 31.14 -3.32 28.39
C SER A 539 31.72 -3.38 29.79
N SER A 540 32.85 -4.07 29.94
CA SER A 540 33.62 -4.13 31.17
C SER A 540 34.97 -3.45 30.95
N TYR A 541 35.33 -2.53 31.84
CA TYR A 541 36.57 -1.78 31.76
C TYR A 541 37.61 -2.39 32.70
N ALA A 542 38.87 -2.41 32.27
CA ALA A 542 39.99 -2.85 33.09
C ALA A 542 40.14 -1.93 34.31
N GLU A 543 40.52 -2.48 35.46
CA GLU A 543 40.70 -1.71 36.69
C GLU A 543 41.81 -0.65 36.53
N LYS A 544 41.62 0.56 37.06
CA LYS A 544 42.63 1.62 37.06
C LYS A 544 42.73 2.27 38.43
N GLU A 545 43.97 2.52 38.83
CA GLU A 545 44.31 3.30 40.01
C GLU A 545 44.74 4.70 39.58
N TYR A 546 44.20 5.73 40.23
CA TYR A 546 44.59 7.12 40.00
C TYR A 546 44.76 7.89 41.31
N LEU A 547 45.65 8.87 41.29
CA LEU A 547 45.94 9.75 42.42
C LEU A 547 44.83 10.80 42.56
N VAL A 548 44.19 10.85 43.73
CA VAL A 548 43.16 11.85 44.08
C VAL A 548 43.80 13.11 44.65
N GLY A 549 44.88 12.97 45.42
CA GLY A 549 45.61 14.09 45.97
C GLY A 549 46.83 13.65 46.75
N ARG A 550 47.83 14.53 46.80
CA ARG A 550 49.04 14.39 47.61
C ARG A 550 49.00 15.42 48.73
N LYS A 551 49.22 14.97 49.96
CA LYS A 551 49.47 15.86 51.10
C LYS A 551 50.96 15.79 51.44
N GLU A 552 51.66 16.88 51.25
CA GLU A 552 53.06 17.01 51.67
C GLU A 552 53.15 16.96 53.19
N GLY A 553 54.23 16.35 53.70
CA GLY A 553 54.54 16.34 55.11
C GLY A 553 55.02 17.69 55.62
N ASN A 554 55.18 17.79 56.93
CA ASN A 554 55.56 19.03 57.63
C ASN A 554 56.89 18.90 58.39
N ASP A 555 57.80 18.06 57.91
CA ASP A 555 59.16 17.78 58.45
C ASP A 555 59.24 17.42 59.96
N ARG A 556 58.10 17.20 60.61
CA ARG A 556 58.04 16.78 62.00
C ARG A 556 58.28 15.27 62.12
N LEU A 557 59.17 14.90 63.03
CA LEU A 557 59.32 13.51 63.48
C LEU A 557 58.06 13.14 64.26
N ILE A 558 57.42 12.06 63.82
CA ILE A 558 56.25 11.48 64.50
C ILE A 558 56.49 10.00 64.75
N PRO A 559 55.95 9.43 65.83
CA PRO A 559 56.01 7.99 66.06
C PRO A 559 55.13 7.26 65.04
N VAL A 560 55.70 6.27 64.36
CA VAL A 560 55.07 5.50 63.29
C VAL A 560 55.37 4.01 63.53
N VAL A 561 54.36 3.17 63.35
CA VAL A 561 54.50 1.71 63.45
C VAL A 561 54.79 1.16 62.05
N ILE A 562 55.98 0.62 61.85
CA ILE A 562 56.43 0.03 60.58
C ILE A 562 56.92 -1.38 60.89
N ASP A 563 56.37 -2.38 60.20
CA ASP A 563 56.63 -3.81 60.44
C ASP A 563 56.43 -4.24 61.91
N GLY A 564 55.40 -3.67 62.56
CA GLY A 564 55.05 -3.98 63.95
C GLY A 564 55.96 -3.35 65.02
N LYS A 565 56.95 -2.54 64.64
CA LYS A 565 57.85 -1.82 65.55
C LYS A 565 57.57 -0.32 65.52
N GLN A 566 57.52 0.31 66.69
CA GLN A 566 57.45 1.78 66.83
C GLN A 566 58.81 2.37 66.45
N ARG A 567 58.83 3.25 65.45
CA ARG A 567 60.00 4.04 65.03
C ARG A 567 59.60 5.51 64.86
N GLU A 568 60.54 6.42 64.98
CA GLU A 568 60.31 7.83 64.63
C GLU A 568 60.60 8.05 63.14
N GLY A 569 59.66 8.64 62.42
CA GLY A 569 59.80 8.91 60.99
C GLY A 569 59.24 10.28 60.61
N ARG A 570 59.84 10.88 59.57
CA ARG A 570 59.34 12.11 58.93
C ARG A 570 58.40 11.72 57.80
N LEU A 571 57.15 12.18 57.83
CA LEU A 571 56.25 12.02 56.69
C LEU A 571 56.79 12.86 55.54
N LYS A 572 57.10 12.24 54.40
CA LYS A 572 57.49 12.97 53.18
C LYS A 572 56.25 13.43 52.43
N TYR A 573 55.38 12.48 52.09
CA TYR A 573 54.06 12.76 51.52
C TYR A 573 53.10 11.61 51.80
N ALA A 574 51.80 11.92 51.77
CA ALA A 574 50.72 10.94 51.77
C ALA A 574 49.88 11.08 50.50
N ASP A 575 49.89 10.02 49.68
CA ASP A 575 49.11 9.91 48.46
C ASP A 575 47.77 9.22 48.75
N SER A 576 46.67 9.87 48.38
CA SER A 576 45.35 9.25 48.36
C SER A 576 45.07 8.75 46.95
N THR A 577 44.93 7.43 46.77
CA THR A 577 44.61 6.80 45.49
C THR A 577 43.20 6.23 45.51
N VAL A 578 42.57 6.10 44.35
CA VAL A 578 41.31 5.38 44.18
C VAL A 578 41.46 4.39 43.05
N ARG A 579 41.10 3.14 43.32
CA ARG A 579 41.06 2.06 42.34
C ARG A 579 39.61 1.81 41.91
N THR A 580 39.31 1.97 40.62
CA THR A 580 37.93 1.88 40.11
C THR A 580 37.78 0.82 39.01
N LYS A 581 36.72 0.00 39.13
CA LYS A 581 36.24 -0.94 38.11
C LYS A 581 34.80 -0.60 37.74
N VAL A 582 34.51 -0.56 36.43
CA VAL A 582 33.19 -0.17 35.92
C VAL A 582 32.63 -1.19 34.92
N ILE A 583 31.33 -1.47 35.04
CA ILE A 583 30.54 -2.23 34.05
C ILE A 583 29.41 -1.34 33.55
N THR A 584 29.27 -1.25 32.22
CA THR A 584 28.25 -0.40 31.58
C THR A 584 27.37 -1.20 30.63
N ILE A 585 26.08 -0.86 30.54
CA ILE A 585 25.23 -1.17 29.38
C ILE A 585 25.25 0.04 28.45
N ASN A 586 25.41 -0.22 27.15
CA ASN A 586 25.37 0.80 26.11
C ASN A 586 24.21 0.50 25.16
N ILE A 587 23.41 1.53 24.87
CA ILE A 587 22.28 1.46 23.95
C ILE A 587 22.56 2.44 22.82
N VAL A 588 22.42 1.98 21.57
CA VAL A 588 22.48 2.81 20.37
C VAL A 588 21.05 2.92 19.82
N PRO A 589 20.28 3.93 20.25
CA PRO A 589 18.88 4.08 19.83
C PRO A 589 18.75 4.63 18.41
N ALA A 590 19.69 5.46 17.97
CA ALA A 590 19.65 6.11 16.66
C ALA A 590 21.04 6.07 16.02
N GLN A 591 21.21 5.20 15.01
CA GLN A 591 22.33 5.28 14.09
C GLN A 591 21.86 5.09 12.66
N ILE A 592 22.52 5.83 11.77
CA ILE A 592 22.37 5.72 10.33
C ILE A 592 23.69 5.21 9.79
N ARG A 593 23.61 4.17 8.97
CA ARG A 593 24.76 3.57 8.28
C ARG A 593 24.57 3.67 6.78
N TYR A 594 25.67 3.75 6.04
CA TYR A 594 25.72 3.77 4.58
C TYR A 594 26.71 2.71 4.08
N ASN A 595 26.23 1.75 3.30
CA ASN A 595 27.06 0.76 2.59
C ASN A 595 27.45 1.31 1.21
N PHE A 596 28.74 1.54 0.99
CA PHE A 596 29.27 1.93 -0.32
C PHE A 596 29.26 0.75 -1.29
N ASN A 597 29.57 -0.44 -0.79
CA ASN A 597 29.52 -1.69 -1.53
C ASN A 597 29.31 -2.86 -0.55
N LYS A 598 29.42 -4.11 -1.04
CA LYS A 598 29.24 -5.32 -0.22
C LYS A 598 30.35 -5.54 0.85
N TYR A 599 31.42 -4.75 0.78
CA TYR A 599 32.62 -4.89 1.61
C TYR A 599 32.94 -3.71 2.54
N PHE A 600 32.34 -2.54 2.29
CA PHE A 600 32.67 -1.29 2.97
C PHE A 600 31.42 -0.49 3.32
N GLY A 601 31.36 -0.02 4.56
CA GLY A 601 30.30 0.87 5.04
C GLY A 601 30.80 1.86 6.09
N ALA A 602 30.06 2.93 6.28
CA ALA A 602 30.30 3.93 7.33
C ALA A 602 29.02 4.18 8.13
N GLY A 603 29.14 4.64 9.36
CA GLY A 603 28.01 4.91 10.25
C GLY A 603 28.23 6.12 11.12
N ILE A 604 27.13 6.76 11.50
CA ILE A 604 27.10 7.81 12.52
C ILE A 604 25.89 7.57 13.40
N GLY A 605 26.03 7.83 14.70
CA GLY A 605 24.94 7.65 15.62
C GLY A 605 25.22 8.22 16.99
N THR A 606 24.24 8.06 17.87
CA THR A 606 24.36 8.37 19.29
C THR A 606 24.29 7.09 20.09
N LEU A 607 25.01 7.06 21.19
CA LEU A 607 24.92 5.99 22.17
C LEU A 607 24.69 6.59 23.57
N VAL A 608 23.97 5.85 24.38
CA VAL A 608 23.72 6.16 25.79
C VAL A 608 24.34 5.05 26.62
N SER A 609 25.21 5.42 27.54
CA SER A 609 25.88 4.50 28.47
C SER A 609 25.29 4.63 29.87
N PHE A 610 24.98 3.50 30.50
CA PHE A 610 24.54 3.39 31.89
C PHE A 610 25.56 2.58 32.68
N SER A 611 26.10 3.13 33.76
CA SER A 611 26.94 2.39 34.70
C SER A 611 26.07 1.54 35.62
N ILE A 612 26.16 0.22 35.51
CA ILE A 612 25.37 -0.72 36.32
C ILE A 612 26.09 -1.01 37.64
N ASP A 613 27.40 -1.14 37.57
CA ASP A 613 28.26 -1.42 38.72
C ASP A 613 29.52 -0.57 38.62
N GLU A 614 29.72 0.27 39.62
CA GLU A 614 30.92 1.07 39.81
C GLU A 614 31.50 0.75 41.19
N GLN A 615 32.66 0.11 41.19
CA GLN A 615 33.35 -0.33 42.39
C GLN A 615 34.58 0.55 42.58
N SER A 616 34.62 1.33 43.66
CA SER A 616 35.75 2.18 44.02
C SER A 616 36.35 1.75 45.35
N THR A 617 37.65 1.46 45.35
CA THR A 617 38.42 1.11 46.55
C THR A 617 39.39 2.24 46.83
N PRO A 618 39.14 3.09 47.84
CA PRO A 618 40.08 4.12 48.26
C PRO A 618 41.31 3.48 48.91
N GLY A 619 42.48 4.01 48.60
CA GLY A 619 43.76 3.67 49.21
C GLY A 619 44.47 4.92 49.71
N LYS A 620 45.27 4.77 50.77
CA LYS A 620 46.26 5.77 51.17
C LYS A 620 47.63 5.11 51.23
N THR A 621 48.60 5.76 50.63
CA THR A 621 50.02 5.38 50.72
C THR A 621 50.78 6.54 51.34
N ALA A 622 51.31 6.35 52.53
CA ALA A 622 52.15 7.32 53.22
C ALA A 622 53.61 6.90 53.14
N LEU A 623 54.47 7.80 52.65
CA LEU A 623 55.92 7.56 52.58
C LEU A 623 56.61 8.29 53.73
N TYR A 624 57.37 7.55 54.52
CA TYR A 624 58.13 8.03 55.66
C TYR A 624 59.63 7.93 55.40
N GLU A 625 60.39 8.93 55.88
CA GLU A 625 61.84 8.89 55.99
C GLU A 625 62.23 8.65 57.44
N LEU A 626 62.95 7.56 57.67
CA LEU A 626 63.38 7.06 58.97
C LEU A 626 64.86 7.42 59.17
N PRO A 627 65.23 8.15 60.23
CA PRO A 627 66.63 8.34 60.58
C PRO A 627 67.20 7.01 61.10
N THR A 628 68.27 6.52 60.47
CA THR A 628 69.03 5.36 60.96
C THR A 628 70.14 5.81 61.92
N ALA A 629 70.61 4.90 62.78
CA ALA A 629 71.66 5.17 63.78
C ALA A 629 73.01 5.66 63.18
N VAL A 630 73.19 5.52 61.87
CA VAL A 630 74.39 5.94 61.11
C VAL A 630 74.18 7.31 60.41
N GLY A 631 73.04 7.97 60.64
CA GLY A 631 72.72 9.28 60.06
C GLY A 631 72.17 9.24 58.63
N THR A 632 71.96 8.05 58.05
CA THR A 632 71.31 7.88 56.75
C THR A 632 69.78 7.85 56.86
N LEU A 633 69.05 8.32 55.84
CA LEU A 633 67.59 8.30 55.80
C LEU A 633 67.09 7.05 55.03
N GLU A 634 66.35 6.17 55.69
CA GLU A 634 65.70 5.00 55.10
C GLU A 634 64.23 5.32 54.76
N GLN A 635 63.74 4.92 53.58
CA GLN A 635 62.35 5.17 53.20
C GLN A 635 61.47 3.96 53.48
N ALA A 636 60.30 4.18 54.08
CA ALA A 636 59.31 3.15 54.35
C ALA A 636 57.90 3.64 53.98
N SER A 637 57.14 2.80 53.29
CA SER A 637 55.77 3.13 52.86
C SER A 637 54.74 2.33 53.65
N ILE A 638 53.76 3.02 54.22
CA ILE A 638 52.57 2.39 54.80
C ILE A 638 51.43 2.50 53.80
N GLN A 639 50.86 1.35 53.44
CA GLN A 639 49.68 1.27 52.59
C GLN A 639 48.47 0.88 53.43
N GLN A 640 47.40 1.66 53.33
CA GLN A 640 46.13 1.38 53.95
C GLN A 640 45.03 1.39 52.88
N SER A 641 44.37 0.24 52.72
CA SER A 641 43.19 0.09 51.87
C SER A 641 41.93 0.25 52.72
N PHE A 642 40.98 1.02 52.22
CA PHE A 642 39.70 1.25 52.90
C PHE A 642 38.62 0.30 52.38
N SER A 643 37.48 0.27 53.07
CA SER A 643 36.33 -0.50 52.63
C SER A 643 35.89 -0.09 51.23
N LYS A 644 35.51 -1.10 50.45
CA LYS A 644 35.04 -0.94 49.08
C LYS A 644 33.71 -0.17 49.06
N ILE A 645 33.62 0.81 48.18
CA ILE A 645 32.41 1.59 47.93
C ILE A 645 31.83 1.13 46.59
N SER A 646 30.63 0.55 46.59
CA SER A 646 29.90 0.20 45.38
C SER A 646 28.77 1.19 45.13
N ARG A 647 28.61 1.63 43.89
CA ARG A 647 27.47 2.44 43.43
C ARG A 647 26.80 1.76 42.25
N GLN A 648 25.47 1.69 42.28
CA GLN A 648 24.65 1.17 41.18
C GLN A 648 23.85 2.32 40.56
N PHE A 649 23.74 2.34 39.22
CA PHE A 649 22.90 3.28 38.46
C PHE A 649 23.16 4.77 38.68
N ASN A 650 24.42 5.16 38.84
CA ASN A 650 24.72 6.51 39.32
C ASN A 650 24.93 7.56 38.21
N ASN A 651 25.19 7.16 36.95
CA ASN A 651 25.54 8.08 35.86
C ASN A 651 24.99 7.64 34.50
N PHE A 652 24.46 8.61 33.75
CA PHE A 652 24.12 8.46 32.32
C PHE A 652 25.05 9.33 31.48
N GLN A 653 25.53 8.80 30.36
CA GLN A 653 26.43 9.54 29.46
C GLN A 653 25.95 9.43 28.02
N SER A 654 25.72 10.59 27.38
CA SER A 654 25.40 10.67 25.95
C SER A 654 26.66 10.89 25.13
N THR A 655 26.88 10.07 24.11
CA THR A 655 28.07 10.10 23.27
C THR A 655 27.68 10.03 21.80
N LEU A 656 28.26 10.90 20.98
CA LEU A 656 28.18 10.84 19.53
C LEU A 656 29.26 9.89 19.01
N PHE A 657 28.97 9.10 17.99
CA PHE A 657 29.99 8.27 17.35
C PHE A 657 29.94 8.31 15.84
N ALA A 658 31.10 8.10 15.24
CA ALA A 658 31.27 7.80 13.82
C ALA A 658 32.08 6.51 13.68
N ASP A 659 31.71 5.63 12.75
CA ASP A 659 32.43 4.38 12.52
C ASP A 659 32.54 4.01 11.03
N VAL A 660 33.51 3.14 10.74
CA VAL A 660 33.70 2.50 9.44
C VAL A 660 33.75 0.98 9.62
N GLN A 661 33.16 0.23 8.69
CA GLN A 661 33.14 -1.25 8.68
C GLN A 661 33.79 -1.78 7.39
N LEU A 662 34.62 -2.81 7.54
CA LEU A 662 35.31 -3.53 6.48
C LEU A 662 34.99 -5.03 6.58
N GLY A 663 34.65 -5.69 5.48
CA GLY A 663 34.23 -7.10 5.44
C GLY A 663 32.81 -7.27 4.90
N LYS A 664 32.12 -8.40 5.11
CA LYS A 664 30.79 -8.64 4.52
C LYS A 664 29.69 -7.82 5.22
N VAL A 665 29.63 -6.51 4.95
CA VAL A 665 28.78 -5.54 5.68
C VAL A 665 27.26 -5.73 5.47
N HIS A 666 26.85 -6.44 4.42
CA HIS A 666 25.43 -6.74 4.14
C HIS A 666 24.89 -7.90 4.97
N VAL A 667 25.60 -9.04 4.95
CA VAL A 667 25.28 -10.30 5.63
C VAL A 667 26.60 -11.05 5.81
N GLY A 668 26.95 -11.39 7.05
CA GLY A 668 28.20 -12.06 7.41
C GLY A 668 29.12 -11.23 8.33
N PRO A 669 30.38 -11.65 8.46
CA PRO A 669 31.35 -11.03 9.37
C PRO A 669 31.95 -9.74 8.79
N ALA A 670 32.14 -8.75 9.65
CA ALA A 670 32.87 -7.51 9.38
C ALA A 670 33.64 -7.04 10.62
N ILE A 671 34.72 -6.29 10.40
CA ILE A 671 35.44 -5.55 11.44
C ILE A 671 35.07 -4.07 11.32
N GLY A 672 34.89 -3.39 12.45
CA GLY A 672 34.54 -1.98 12.51
C GLY A 672 35.44 -1.19 13.43
N PHE A 673 35.67 0.07 13.09
CA PHE A 673 36.45 1.03 13.85
C PHE A 673 35.55 2.22 14.19
N ARG A 674 35.28 2.42 15.47
CA ARG A 674 34.33 3.42 15.98
C ARG A 674 35.04 4.46 16.82
N TYR A 675 34.91 5.72 16.44
CA TYR A 675 35.34 6.87 17.23
C TYR A 675 34.17 7.38 18.07
N LEU A 676 34.38 7.52 19.37
CA LEU A 676 33.40 7.98 20.35
C LEU A 676 33.78 9.38 20.84
N TYR A 677 32.84 10.33 20.70
CA TYR A 677 32.96 11.70 21.15
C TYR A 677 31.93 11.99 22.25
N THR A 678 32.40 12.21 23.46
CA THR A 678 31.55 12.43 24.65
C THR A 678 31.40 13.92 24.94
N PHE A 679 30.16 14.38 25.17
CA PHE A 679 29.88 15.77 25.50
C PHE A 679 30.23 16.15 26.95
N GLN A 680 30.09 15.19 27.87
CA GLN A 680 30.35 15.35 29.30
C GLN A 680 31.75 14.82 29.67
N GLY A 681 32.77 15.66 29.49
CA GLY A 681 34.17 15.35 29.82
C GLY A 681 35.03 14.92 28.63
N SER A 682 36.35 15.14 28.74
CA SER A 682 37.35 14.95 27.68
C SER A 682 37.71 13.48 27.42
N ASN A 683 36.72 12.65 27.08
CA ASN A 683 36.85 11.19 27.08
C ASN A 683 36.63 10.50 25.74
N ASN A 684 37.34 10.99 24.72
CA ASN A 684 37.26 10.45 23.37
C ASN A 684 38.03 9.12 23.26
N ARG A 685 37.48 8.14 22.52
CA ARG A 685 38.04 6.78 22.42
C ARG A 685 37.82 6.15 21.06
N LEU A 686 38.70 5.22 20.67
CA LEU A 686 38.50 4.34 19.53
C LEU A 686 38.15 2.93 20.01
N VAL A 687 37.12 2.37 19.43
CA VAL A 687 36.69 1.00 19.66
C VAL A 687 36.83 0.23 18.37
N THR A 688 37.58 -0.87 18.41
CA THR A 688 37.58 -1.84 17.32
C THR A 688 36.58 -2.94 17.68
N TYR A 689 35.73 -3.34 16.75
CA TYR A 689 34.74 -4.39 17.00
C TYR A 689 34.57 -5.33 15.82
N LEU A 690 34.29 -6.59 16.13
CA LEU A 690 33.81 -7.59 15.18
C LEU A 690 32.30 -7.62 15.24
N THR A 691 31.67 -7.75 14.07
CA THR A 691 30.22 -7.92 13.96
C THR A 691 29.89 -9.01 12.97
N TRP A 692 28.83 -9.76 13.25
CA TRP A 692 28.27 -10.75 12.32
C TRP A 692 26.78 -10.49 12.15
N LYS A 693 26.32 -10.24 10.92
CA LYS A 693 24.90 -10.05 10.56
C LYS A 693 24.33 -11.31 9.90
N PHE A 694 23.12 -11.74 10.29
CA PHE A 694 22.50 -12.98 9.83
C PHE A 694 21.50 -12.81 8.67
#